data_AF-A0AAD7Q1Y0-F1
#
_entry.id   AF-A0AAD7Q1Y0-F1
#
_cell.length_a   1.000
_cell.length_b   1.000
_cell.length_c   1.000
_cell.angle_alpha   90.00
_cell.angle_beta   90.00
_cell.angle_gamma   90.00
#
_symmetry.space_group_name_H-M   'P 1'
#
loop_
_entity.id
_entity.type
_entity.pdbx_description
1 polymer ?
#
loop_
_entity_poly.entity_id
_entity_poly.type
_entity_poly.pdbx_seq_one_letter_code
_entity_poly.pdbx_strand_id
1 'polypeptide(L)'
;MTRIQDPHLVIVVMNKAIYANPRFIGQLKIIVAEVPKRVAPESPLAPQWYRLEDREGKKIMRGDLMFVVWKGNQADQFYSDAWFSNATAVSGNAIANTRPKVYFSPTFWYLRVTVIQAQDLSLRFSPEDAEIFVQANLGNMRLRTSSSKDKNENPNWNEDLIFVVEEPFDVPLVLTIEQGNLDDHVSLGRCKVPVDKVDKRTDPAPLAAKWFNLDRPGIIEFPHEEVKFASKLYLRLTLEGGHHVSDEPLEYTSDFRPSSKKLWRPAIGKLELGILKATGLSPTKMGYHTDMRNRTDAYCLAKYGPKWVRTRTIVDSLSPKWNEQYTWDVYDPCTVITIAVFDNNQLDFPVHRTEAGDGIMGKLRIRLSTLFSLSELISFTPGRPKFFTHSYPLVVLLPTGVKKMGEIQLAVRFTKTSLFEYWQSYLTPMFPRLQFFNPLSQFQLDIVRNQVVLITAWRLGKAEPPLGTEVVYYMLDFKLNTWSLRRGKANLNRVMAFLGDILGLFKFLEQAGFQRRPKHPTFMDVKLSCADTASVEDLEEEYDRFPSDFTDEIVRKRYDRLRAIAQTVETMIGDLATKLERLQNLSSWQDRAATSFYLILCIIGFLVTTLLPLKFVIFLMIVYLLRPPRFRIIMPSILQNFIRRLPSRGPYTLRL
;
A
#
# COMPACT_ATOMS: atom_id res chain seq x y z
N MET A 1 12.88 9.37 -34.93
CA MET A 1 11.53 9.48 -35.51
C MET A 1 11.23 8.19 -36.23
N THR A 2 10.21 7.45 -35.82
CA THR A 2 9.67 6.31 -36.59
C THR A 2 9.11 6.87 -37.90
N ARG A 3 9.70 6.44 -39.03
CA ARG A 3 9.26 6.85 -40.37
C ARG A 3 7.99 6.07 -40.67
N ILE A 4 6.87 6.77 -40.93
CA ILE A 4 5.65 6.13 -41.46
C ILE A 4 6.07 5.50 -42.81
N GLN A 5 5.95 4.18 -42.91
CA GLN A 5 6.49 3.42 -44.04
C GLN A 5 5.62 3.56 -45.30
N ASP A 6 4.31 3.73 -45.13
CA ASP A 6 3.36 3.93 -46.23
C ASP A 6 3.12 5.43 -46.48
N PRO A 7 3.25 5.93 -47.72
CA PRO A 7 2.90 7.30 -48.07
C PRO A 7 1.40 7.61 -47.99
N HIS A 8 0.53 6.60 -47.89
CA HIS A 8 -0.92 6.77 -47.87
C HIS A 8 -1.57 6.22 -46.59
N LEU A 9 -2.55 6.95 -46.07
CA LEU A 9 -3.50 6.48 -45.07
C LEU A 9 -4.78 6.07 -45.79
N VAL A 10 -5.13 4.78 -45.72
CA VAL A 10 -6.36 4.25 -46.34
C VAL A 10 -7.41 3.98 -45.27
N ILE A 11 -8.55 4.65 -45.37
CA ILE A 11 -9.70 4.45 -44.48
C ILE A 11 -10.73 3.63 -45.26
N VAL A 12 -11.08 2.45 -44.77
CA VAL A 12 -12.04 1.56 -45.42
C VAL A 12 -13.32 1.50 -44.61
N VAL A 13 -14.46 1.77 -45.26
CA VAL A 13 -15.78 1.69 -44.68
C VAL A 13 -16.40 0.34 -45.04
N MET A 14 -16.77 -0.42 -44.02
CA MET A 14 -17.33 -1.76 -44.15
C MET A 14 -18.69 -1.83 -43.43
N ASN A 15 -19.60 -2.65 -43.95
CA ASN A 15 -20.84 -2.98 -43.25
C ASN A 15 -20.54 -3.95 -42.09
N LYS A 16 -21.02 -3.63 -40.89
CA LYS A 16 -20.96 -4.50 -39.71
C LYS A 16 -22.05 -5.59 -39.83
N ALA A 17 -21.81 -6.61 -40.66
CA ALA A 17 -22.69 -7.77 -40.73
C ALA A 17 -22.50 -8.65 -39.49
N ILE A 18 -23.61 -9.08 -38.87
CA ILE A 18 -23.64 -9.93 -37.67
C ILE A 18 -23.07 -11.34 -37.95
N TYR A 19 -23.01 -11.75 -39.23
CA TYR A 19 -22.51 -13.06 -39.65
C TYR A 19 -21.28 -12.93 -40.57
N ALA A 20 -20.11 -13.24 -39.99
CA ALA A 20 -18.83 -13.67 -40.56
C ALA A 20 -18.18 -13.00 -41.80
N ASN A 21 -18.85 -12.17 -42.61
CA ASN A 21 -18.26 -11.52 -43.78
C ASN A 21 -18.67 -10.04 -43.91
N PRO A 22 -17.85 -9.10 -43.42
CA PRO A 22 -18.13 -7.68 -43.59
C PRO A 22 -18.06 -7.28 -45.07
N ARG A 23 -19.10 -6.59 -45.57
CA ARG A 23 -19.20 -6.14 -46.98
C ARG A 23 -18.55 -4.77 -47.16
N PHE A 24 -17.68 -4.62 -48.15
CA PHE A 24 -17.06 -3.34 -48.51
C PHE A 24 -18.09 -2.33 -49.01
N ILE A 25 -18.05 -1.11 -48.47
CA ILE A 25 -18.91 0.02 -48.86
C ILE A 25 -18.11 1.02 -49.69
N GLY A 26 -16.91 1.39 -49.25
CA GLY A 26 -16.05 2.36 -49.93
C GLY A 26 -14.74 2.56 -49.17
N GLN A 27 -13.78 3.27 -49.78
CA GLN A 27 -12.51 3.63 -49.17
C GLN A 27 -12.16 5.10 -49.40
N LEU A 28 -11.20 5.62 -48.65
CA LEU A 28 -10.62 6.92 -48.87
C LEU A 28 -9.10 6.82 -48.72
N LYS A 29 -8.35 7.37 -49.67
CA LYS A 29 -6.89 7.42 -49.63
C LYS A 29 -6.42 8.85 -49.36
N ILE A 30 -5.62 9.04 -48.31
CA ILE A 30 -5.07 10.34 -47.92
C ILE A 30 -3.55 10.27 -48.01
N ILE A 31 -2.94 11.26 -48.66
CA ILE A 31 -1.49 11.36 -48.75
C ILE A 31 -0.97 11.82 -47.39
N VAL A 32 -0.20 10.97 -46.71
CA VAL A 32 0.32 11.24 -45.36
C VAL A 32 1.19 12.49 -45.36
N ALA A 33 1.89 12.82 -46.44
CA ALA A 33 2.71 14.02 -46.56
C ALA A 33 1.88 15.32 -46.38
N GLU A 34 0.64 15.34 -46.85
CA GLU A 34 -0.27 16.50 -46.85
C GLU A 34 -1.03 16.66 -45.53
N VAL A 35 -1.00 15.64 -44.67
CA VAL A 35 -1.66 15.70 -43.35
C VAL A 35 -1.03 16.81 -42.49
N PRO A 36 -1.82 17.79 -42.02
CA PRO A 36 -1.32 18.92 -41.26
C PRO A 36 -0.74 18.48 -39.92
N LYS A 37 0.26 19.20 -39.41
CA LYS A 37 0.76 19.01 -38.05
C LYS A 37 -0.05 19.88 -37.10
N ARG A 38 -0.34 19.34 -35.91
CA ARG A 38 -1.00 20.06 -34.83
C ARG A 38 -0.21 19.88 -33.54
N VAL A 39 0.00 20.96 -32.80
CA VAL A 39 0.66 20.93 -31.48
C VAL A 39 -0.13 21.79 -30.50
N ALA A 40 -0.35 21.32 -29.28
CA ALA A 40 -0.98 22.13 -28.24
C ALA A 40 -0.21 23.46 -28.06
N PRO A 41 -0.89 24.63 -28.00
CA PRO A 41 -2.30 24.82 -27.68
C PRO A 41 -3.24 25.03 -28.89
N GLU A 42 -2.83 24.68 -30.11
CA GLU A 42 -3.64 24.94 -31.32
C GLU A 42 -5.05 24.34 -31.26
N SER A 43 -6.03 25.13 -31.71
CA SER A 43 -7.45 24.76 -31.76
C SER A 43 -7.69 23.48 -32.57
N PRO A 44 -8.72 22.67 -32.22
CA PRO A 44 -9.07 21.49 -33.00
C PRO A 44 -9.46 21.87 -34.43
N LEU A 45 -9.00 21.07 -35.40
CA LEU A 45 -9.37 21.23 -36.81
C LEU A 45 -10.83 20.82 -37.03
N ALA A 46 -11.53 21.54 -37.90
CA ALA A 46 -12.92 21.22 -38.24
C ALA A 46 -12.99 19.91 -39.06
N PRO A 47 -13.91 18.98 -38.73
CA PRO A 47 -14.21 17.82 -39.58
C PRO A 47 -14.62 18.25 -40.98
N GLN A 48 -14.13 17.52 -41.99
CA GLN A 48 -14.44 17.77 -43.40
C GLN A 48 -15.14 16.55 -43.98
N TRP A 49 -16.01 16.78 -44.97
CA TRP A 49 -16.67 15.73 -45.73
C TRP A 49 -15.78 15.26 -46.87
N TYR A 50 -15.47 13.96 -46.88
CA TYR A 50 -14.70 13.32 -47.92
C TYR A 50 -15.57 12.32 -48.67
N ARG A 51 -15.56 12.41 -50.00
CA ARG A 51 -16.28 11.46 -50.85
C ARG A 51 -15.55 10.13 -50.88
N LEU A 52 -16.27 9.03 -50.65
CA LEU A 52 -15.67 7.70 -50.74
C LEU A 52 -15.38 7.30 -52.19
N GLU A 53 -14.40 6.42 -52.35
CA GLU A 53 -13.94 5.81 -53.59
C GLU A 53 -14.24 4.30 -53.57
N ASP A 54 -14.44 3.70 -54.73
CA ASP A 54 -14.49 2.26 -54.88
C ASP A 54 -13.09 1.62 -54.84
N ARG A 55 -12.99 0.31 -55.08
CA ARG A 55 -11.70 -0.41 -55.09
C ARG A 55 -10.78 0.05 -56.22
N GLU A 56 -11.34 0.60 -57.29
CA GLU A 56 -10.65 1.08 -58.49
C GLU A 56 -10.27 2.57 -58.38
N GLY A 57 -10.65 3.24 -57.28
CA GLY A 57 -10.35 4.65 -57.02
C GLY A 57 -11.36 5.62 -57.64
N LYS A 58 -12.51 5.12 -58.13
CA LYS A 58 -13.56 5.96 -58.68
C LYS A 58 -14.49 6.43 -57.56
N LYS A 59 -14.78 7.72 -57.52
CA LYS A 59 -15.71 8.31 -56.54
C LYS A 59 -17.09 7.65 -56.63
N ILE A 60 -17.58 7.14 -55.51
CA ILE A 60 -18.90 6.49 -55.48
C ILE A 60 -20.03 7.53 -55.55
N MET A 61 -21.18 7.11 -56.08
CA MET A 61 -22.35 7.98 -56.27
C MET A 61 -23.07 8.34 -54.96
N ARG A 62 -22.94 7.51 -53.91
CA ARG A 62 -23.56 7.72 -52.60
C ARG A 62 -22.61 7.24 -51.49
N GLY A 63 -22.21 8.14 -50.61
CA GLY A 63 -21.36 7.84 -49.45
C GLY A 63 -20.26 8.86 -49.25
N ASP A 64 -20.50 9.78 -48.32
CA ASP A 64 -19.51 10.76 -47.85
C ASP A 64 -19.17 10.43 -46.39
N LEU A 65 -17.89 10.53 -46.04
CA LEU A 65 -17.38 10.28 -44.70
C LEU A 65 -16.89 11.59 -44.10
N MET A 66 -17.45 11.98 -42.95
CA MET A 66 -16.99 13.15 -42.22
C MET A 66 -15.97 12.75 -41.16
N PHE A 67 -14.74 13.24 -41.26
CA PHE A 67 -13.71 13.06 -40.23
C PHE A 67 -12.63 14.14 -40.37
N VAL A 68 -11.63 14.10 -39.49
CA VAL A 68 -10.48 15.00 -39.50
C VAL A 68 -9.21 14.20 -39.25
N VAL A 69 -8.11 14.58 -39.89
CA VAL A 69 -6.80 13.91 -39.78
C VAL A 69 -5.70 14.93 -39.56
N TRP A 70 -4.80 14.65 -38.62
CA TRP A 70 -3.63 15.49 -38.35
C TRP A 70 -2.49 14.65 -37.76
N LYS A 71 -1.28 15.21 -37.78
CA LYS A 71 -0.09 14.68 -37.11
C LYS A 71 0.09 15.38 -35.77
N GLY A 72 -0.25 14.69 -34.69
CA GLY A 72 -0.05 15.17 -33.31
C GLY A 72 1.27 14.69 -32.68
N ASN A 73 1.50 15.09 -31.43
CA ASN A 73 2.56 14.58 -30.57
C ASN A 73 1.97 14.11 -29.22
N GLN A 74 2.82 13.76 -28.25
CA GLN A 74 2.35 13.27 -26.93
C GLN A 74 1.57 14.33 -26.11
N ALA A 75 1.67 15.61 -26.47
CA ALA A 75 0.94 16.70 -25.82
C ALA A 75 -0.47 16.90 -26.43
N ASP A 76 -0.84 16.12 -27.44
CA ASP A 76 -2.19 16.15 -28.02
C ASP A 76 -3.21 15.56 -27.04
N GLN A 77 -4.34 16.24 -26.87
CA GLN A 77 -5.42 15.83 -25.96
C GLN A 77 -5.99 14.44 -26.29
N PHE A 78 -5.90 14.00 -27.55
CA PHE A 78 -6.41 12.69 -27.98
C PHE A 78 -5.35 11.59 -27.91
N TYR A 79 -4.10 11.90 -27.55
CA TYR A 79 -3.01 10.91 -27.49
C TYR A 79 -3.26 9.80 -26.45
N SER A 80 -3.98 10.10 -25.37
CA SER A 80 -4.36 9.11 -24.35
C SER A 80 -5.40 8.10 -24.86
N ASP A 81 -6.27 8.52 -25.77
CA ASP A 81 -7.37 7.71 -26.29
C ASP A 81 -7.04 7.04 -27.64
N ALA A 82 -5.94 7.44 -28.27
CA ALA A 82 -5.51 6.96 -29.58
C ALA A 82 -5.18 5.45 -29.58
N TRP A 83 -5.53 4.78 -30.69
CA TRP A 83 -5.15 3.39 -30.92
C TRP A 83 -3.70 3.28 -31.42
N PHE A 84 -3.00 2.23 -31.00
CA PHE A 84 -1.64 1.93 -31.44
C PHE A 84 -1.64 0.86 -32.52
N SER A 85 -0.78 1.02 -33.53
CA SER A 85 -0.60 0.06 -34.63
C SER A 85 -0.29 -1.36 -34.15
N ASN A 86 0.33 -1.51 -32.99
CA ASN A 86 0.68 -2.81 -32.41
C ASN A 86 -0.50 -3.50 -31.71
N ALA A 87 -1.60 -2.80 -31.47
CA ALA A 87 -2.82 -3.33 -30.85
C ALA A 87 -3.90 -3.69 -31.90
N THR A 88 -3.54 -3.80 -33.19
CA THR A 88 -4.45 -4.21 -34.28
C THR A 88 -4.96 -5.64 -34.12
N ALA A 89 -4.20 -6.50 -33.43
CA ALA A 89 -4.59 -7.87 -33.11
C ALA A 89 -5.60 -7.98 -31.95
N VAL A 90 -5.87 -6.89 -31.23
CA VAL A 90 -6.77 -6.88 -30.07
C VAL A 90 -8.20 -6.64 -30.54
N SER A 91 -9.16 -7.41 -30.02
CA SER A 91 -10.59 -7.22 -30.33
C SER A 91 -11.06 -5.80 -29.95
N GLY A 92 -12.00 -5.23 -30.73
CA GLY A 92 -12.48 -3.86 -30.53
C GLY A 92 -12.96 -3.54 -29.11
N ASN A 93 -13.54 -4.54 -28.41
CA ASN A 93 -14.02 -4.40 -27.04
C ASN A 93 -12.89 -4.43 -25.99
N ALA A 94 -11.73 -5.04 -26.30
CA ALA A 94 -10.58 -5.12 -25.40
C ALA A 94 -9.61 -3.94 -25.56
N ILE A 95 -9.83 -3.04 -26.53
CA ILE A 95 -8.98 -1.86 -26.74
C ILE A 95 -8.96 -0.94 -25.51
N ALA A 96 -10.10 -0.79 -24.82
CA ALA A 96 -10.19 0.01 -23.59
C ALA A 96 -9.16 -0.44 -22.54
N ASN A 97 -8.86 -1.75 -22.47
CA ASN A 97 -7.92 -2.35 -21.53
C ASN A 97 -6.44 -2.06 -21.84
N THR A 98 -6.14 -1.48 -23.01
CA THR A 98 -4.78 -1.08 -23.41
C THR A 98 -4.47 0.38 -23.09
N ARG A 99 -5.48 1.19 -22.70
CA ARG A 99 -5.32 2.63 -22.49
C ARG A 99 -4.53 2.95 -21.21
N PRO A 100 -3.72 4.02 -21.21
CA PRO A 100 -3.13 4.55 -19.98
C PRO A 100 -4.20 5.16 -19.09
N LYS A 101 -4.00 5.14 -17.77
CA LYS A 101 -4.97 5.68 -16.82
C LYS A 101 -4.34 6.13 -15.51
N VAL A 102 -4.87 7.22 -14.96
CA VAL A 102 -4.57 7.65 -13.58
C VAL A 102 -5.77 7.32 -12.70
N TYR A 103 -5.53 6.63 -11.60
CA TYR A 103 -6.54 6.32 -10.59
C TYR A 103 -6.19 7.00 -9.28
N PHE A 104 -7.20 7.22 -8.45
CA PHE A 104 -7.04 7.76 -7.10
C PHE A 104 -7.68 6.82 -6.10
N SER A 105 -6.92 6.44 -5.07
CA SER A 105 -7.46 5.79 -3.88
C SER A 105 -8.45 6.73 -3.20
N PRO A 106 -9.56 6.20 -2.63
CA PRO A 106 -10.45 6.96 -1.78
C PRO A 106 -9.71 7.56 -0.57
N THR A 107 -10.32 8.59 0.03
CA THR A 107 -9.85 9.09 1.33
C THR A 107 -10.50 8.25 2.42
N PHE A 108 -9.69 7.52 3.20
CA PHE A 108 -10.17 6.63 4.24
C PHE A 108 -10.13 7.28 5.62
N TRP A 109 -11.09 6.95 6.47
CA TRP A 109 -11.16 7.36 7.88
C TRP A 109 -11.36 6.15 8.78
N TYR A 110 -10.92 6.23 10.04
CA TYR A 110 -11.32 5.25 11.05
C TYR A 110 -12.67 5.67 11.65
N LEU A 111 -13.65 4.79 11.54
CA LEU A 111 -14.89 4.87 12.30
C LEU A 111 -14.70 4.04 13.57
N ARG A 112 -14.50 4.70 14.70
CA ARG A 112 -14.41 4.06 16.01
C ARG A 112 -15.80 3.99 16.63
N VAL A 113 -16.20 2.78 16.98
CA VAL A 113 -17.47 2.44 17.62
C VAL A 113 -17.13 1.88 19.01
N THR A 114 -17.17 2.74 20.02
CA THR A 114 -17.05 2.27 21.41
C THR A 114 -18.43 1.82 21.90
N VAL A 115 -18.59 0.51 22.07
CA VAL A 115 -19.78 -0.11 22.64
C VAL A 115 -19.62 -0.14 24.16
N ILE A 116 -20.39 0.67 24.88
CA ILE A 116 -20.21 0.87 26.33
C ILE A 116 -21.11 -0.10 27.09
N GLN A 117 -22.42 0.09 26.98
CA GLN A 117 -23.43 -0.70 27.68
C GLN A 117 -24.78 -0.65 26.96
N ALA A 118 -25.68 -1.57 27.27
CA ALA A 118 -27.08 -1.48 26.91
C ALA A 118 -27.94 -1.37 28.16
N GLN A 119 -29.18 -0.92 27.99
CA GLN A 119 -30.15 -0.77 29.07
C GLN A 119 -31.51 -1.34 28.67
N ASP A 120 -32.21 -1.93 29.64
CA ASP A 120 -33.58 -2.44 29.54
C ASP A 120 -33.78 -3.44 28.39
N LEU A 121 -32.85 -4.38 28.19
CA LEU A 121 -32.95 -5.42 27.15
C LEU A 121 -34.04 -6.45 27.48
N SER A 122 -34.87 -6.78 26.49
CA SER A 122 -35.83 -7.88 26.58
C SER A 122 -35.16 -9.22 26.23
N LEU A 123 -34.60 -9.92 27.22
CA LEU A 123 -33.93 -11.20 27.01
C LEU A 123 -34.91 -12.29 26.52
N ARG A 124 -34.45 -13.13 25.59
CA ARG A 124 -35.21 -14.26 25.04
C ARG A 124 -34.87 -15.58 25.71
N PHE A 125 -33.62 -15.74 26.12
CA PHE A 125 -33.10 -16.91 26.80
C PHE A 125 -32.68 -16.57 28.23
N SER A 126 -32.60 -17.59 29.07
CA SER A 126 -32.04 -17.45 30.42
C SER A 126 -30.61 -16.90 30.32
N PRO A 127 -30.20 -15.96 31.18
CA PRO A 127 -28.88 -15.35 31.09
C PRO A 127 -27.73 -16.34 31.31
N GLU A 128 -27.95 -17.44 32.02
CA GLU A 128 -26.91 -18.45 32.26
C GLU A 128 -26.59 -19.26 30.98
N ASP A 129 -27.59 -19.45 30.11
CA ASP A 129 -27.55 -20.36 28.97
C ASP A 129 -27.09 -19.71 27.66
N ALA A 130 -27.02 -18.38 27.60
CA ALA A 130 -26.74 -17.66 26.37
C ALA A 130 -25.79 -16.47 26.57
N GLU A 131 -24.90 -16.26 25.61
CA GLU A 131 -24.01 -15.10 25.60
C GLU A 131 -24.69 -13.89 24.96
N ILE A 132 -24.39 -12.69 25.46
CA ILE A 132 -24.90 -11.43 24.91
C ILE A 132 -23.75 -10.64 24.32
N PHE A 133 -23.81 -10.35 23.03
CA PHE A 133 -22.78 -9.58 22.32
C PHE A 133 -23.40 -8.59 21.34
N VAL A 134 -22.63 -7.58 20.95
CA VAL A 134 -23.06 -6.59 19.94
C VAL A 134 -22.36 -6.90 18.62
N GLN A 135 -23.15 -7.01 17.56
CA GLN A 135 -22.69 -7.17 16.20
C GLN A 135 -22.83 -5.84 15.45
N ALA A 136 -21.71 -5.32 14.96
CA ALA A 136 -21.64 -4.13 14.13
C ALA A 136 -21.40 -4.52 12.67
N ASN A 137 -22.30 -4.10 11.78
CA ASN A 137 -22.22 -4.31 10.34
C ASN A 137 -22.09 -2.97 9.62
N LEU A 138 -21.07 -2.85 8.78
CA LEU A 138 -20.84 -1.72 7.89
C LEU A 138 -20.67 -2.26 6.47
N GLY A 139 -21.75 -2.23 5.68
CA GLY A 139 -21.79 -2.91 4.38
C GLY A 139 -21.54 -4.41 4.54
N ASN A 140 -20.48 -4.92 3.91
CA ASN A 140 -20.09 -6.33 3.98
C ASN A 140 -19.16 -6.65 5.16
N MET A 141 -18.76 -5.64 5.92
CA MET A 141 -17.82 -5.81 7.04
C MET A 141 -18.61 -6.01 8.33
N ARG A 142 -18.27 -7.07 9.06
CA ARG A 142 -18.90 -7.43 10.32
C ARG A 142 -17.84 -7.54 11.41
N LEU A 143 -18.02 -6.81 12.49
CA LEU A 143 -17.25 -6.96 13.73
C LEU A 143 -18.21 -7.28 14.87
N ARG A 144 -17.75 -8.02 15.86
CA ARG A 144 -18.52 -8.38 17.05
C ARG A 144 -17.71 -8.01 18.28
N THR A 145 -18.39 -7.58 19.34
CA THR A 145 -17.77 -7.49 20.66
C THR A 145 -17.54 -8.88 21.22
N SER A 146 -16.69 -8.96 22.24
CA SER A 146 -16.72 -10.05 23.20
C SER A 146 -18.10 -10.17 23.88
N SER A 147 -18.36 -11.35 24.42
CA SER A 147 -19.56 -11.63 25.19
C SER A 147 -19.53 -10.83 26.50
N SER A 148 -20.66 -10.22 26.87
CA SER A 148 -20.81 -9.42 28.08
C SER A 148 -20.49 -10.27 29.31
N LYS A 149 -19.74 -9.69 30.26
CA LYS A 149 -19.51 -10.29 31.58
C LYS A 149 -20.81 -10.30 32.40
N ASP A 150 -21.57 -9.21 32.27
CA ASP A 150 -22.85 -9.06 32.92
C ASP A 150 -23.94 -9.61 31.99
N LYS A 151 -24.32 -10.86 32.24
CA LYS A 151 -25.43 -11.52 31.54
C LYS A 151 -26.74 -11.13 32.21
N ASN A 152 -27.19 -9.90 32.00
CA ASN A 152 -28.47 -9.41 32.50
C ASN A 152 -29.09 -8.45 31.48
N GLU A 153 -30.18 -7.77 31.84
CA GLU A 153 -30.87 -6.82 30.97
C GLU A 153 -30.06 -5.53 30.69
N ASN A 154 -28.97 -5.30 31.42
CA ASN A 154 -28.11 -4.12 31.36
C ASN A 154 -26.63 -4.49 31.15
N PRO A 155 -26.30 -5.21 30.06
CA PRO A 155 -24.96 -5.72 29.82
C PRO A 155 -23.95 -4.60 29.57
N ASN A 156 -22.68 -4.87 29.89
CA ASN A 156 -21.56 -3.97 29.64
C ASN A 156 -20.45 -4.64 28.81
N TRP A 157 -19.78 -3.83 27.99
CA TRP A 157 -18.68 -4.30 27.13
C TRP A 157 -17.47 -3.41 27.24
N ASN A 158 -17.64 -2.09 27.13
CA ASN A 158 -16.55 -1.12 27.06
C ASN A 158 -15.49 -1.48 26.01
N GLU A 159 -15.94 -1.87 24.81
CA GLU A 159 -15.07 -2.37 23.74
C GLU A 159 -15.11 -1.46 22.51
N ASP A 160 -13.96 -1.30 21.86
CA ASP A 160 -13.81 -0.51 20.64
C ASP A 160 -13.82 -1.41 19.39
N LEU A 161 -14.83 -1.25 18.55
CA LEU A 161 -14.86 -1.81 17.19
C LEU A 161 -14.42 -0.73 16.21
N ILE A 162 -13.43 -1.04 15.36
CA ILE A 162 -12.84 -0.06 14.44
C ILE A 162 -13.07 -0.51 13.00
N PHE A 163 -13.78 0.32 12.26
CA PHE A 163 -14.02 0.14 10.83
C PHE A 163 -13.22 1.16 10.02
N VAL A 164 -12.88 0.77 8.80
CA VAL A 164 -12.40 1.70 7.77
C VAL A 164 -13.60 2.12 6.92
N VAL A 165 -13.79 3.43 6.78
CA VAL A 165 -14.81 4.02 5.90
C VAL A 165 -14.15 4.89 4.84
N GLU A 166 -14.71 4.93 3.64
CA GLU A 166 -14.28 5.80 2.55
C GLU A 166 -15.20 7.02 2.41
N GLU A 167 -14.67 8.16 1.96
CA GLU A 167 -15.48 9.30 1.53
C GLU A 167 -16.01 9.09 0.10
N PRO A 168 -17.30 9.35 -0.20
CA PRO A 168 -18.37 9.79 0.71
C PRO A 168 -18.93 8.68 1.62
N PHE A 169 -19.39 9.06 2.83
CA PHE A 169 -19.85 8.15 3.88
C PHE A 169 -21.27 7.62 3.68
N ASP A 170 -21.52 6.99 2.52
CA ASP A 170 -22.87 6.59 2.09
C ASP A 170 -23.38 5.33 2.79
N VAL A 171 -22.48 4.51 3.33
CA VAL A 171 -22.81 3.22 3.94
C VAL A 171 -23.20 3.43 5.41
N PRO A 172 -24.42 3.09 5.84
CA PRO A 172 -24.84 3.22 7.23
C PRO A 172 -24.23 2.11 8.11
N LEU A 173 -23.95 2.45 9.36
CA LEU A 173 -23.57 1.50 10.40
C LEU A 173 -24.85 0.86 10.97
N VAL A 174 -24.92 -0.47 10.98
CA VAL A 174 -26.02 -1.23 11.58
C VAL A 174 -25.48 -2.01 12.78
N LEU A 175 -26.03 -1.73 13.96
CA LEU A 175 -25.70 -2.42 15.20
C LEU A 175 -26.87 -3.31 15.59
N THR A 176 -26.59 -4.57 15.90
CA THR A 176 -27.57 -5.51 16.46
C THR A 176 -27.03 -6.08 17.76
N ILE A 177 -27.88 -6.13 18.78
CA ILE A 177 -27.56 -6.87 20.02
C ILE A 177 -28.07 -8.27 19.82
N GLU A 178 -27.21 -9.26 19.99
CA GLU A 178 -27.50 -10.68 19.77
C GLU A 178 -27.39 -11.42 21.10
N GLN A 179 -28.27 -12.41 21.30
CA GLN A 179 -28.23 -13.35 22.42
C GLN A 179 -28.18 -14.78 21.90
N GLY A 180 -27.18 -15.55 22.28
CA GLY A 180 -27.01 -16.96 21.90
C GLY A 180 -25.55 -17.36 21.74
N ASN A 181 -25.32 -18.46 21.03
CA ASN A 181 -23.99 -18.95 20.70
C ASN A 181 -23.52 -18.41 19.33
N LEU A 182 -22.25 -18.66 18.98
CA LEU A 182 -21.64 -18.13 17.75
C LEU A 182 -22.44 -18.44 16.48
N ASP A 183 -22.99 -19.65 16.39
CA ASP A 183 -23.70 -20.17 15.21
C ASP A 183 -25.22 -20.03 15.31
N ASP A 184 -25.77 -20.00 16.53
CA ASP A 184 -27.21 -19.92 16.78
C ASP A 184 -27.51 -18.80 17.80
N HIS A 185 -27.94 -17.65 17.30
CA HIS A 185 -28.23 -16.45 18.09
C HIS A 185 -29.45 -15.70 17.55
N VAL A 186 -30.13 -15.02 18.47
CA VAL A 186 -31.33 -14.23 18.19
C VAL A 186 -31.06 -12.76 18.48
N SER A 187 -31.49 -11.90 17.56
CA SER A 187 -31.38 -10.45 17.76
C SER A 187 -32.36 -9.99 18.83
N LEU A 188 -31.88 -9.19 19.78
CA LEU A 188 -32.68 -8.54 20.82
C LEU A 188 -33.10 -7.12 20.44
N GLY A 189 -32.38 -6.49 19.52
CA GLY A 189 -32.66 -5.14 19.06
C GLY A 189 -31.66 -4.65 18.02
N ARG A 190 -32.10 -3.72 17.17
CA ARG A 190 -31.32 -3.19 16.05
C ARG A 190 -31.29 -1.66 16.06
N CYS A 191 -30.13 -1.06 15.79
CA CYS A 191 -30.01 0.38 15.56
C CYS A 191 -29.26 0.64 14.25
N LYS A 192 -29.72 1.63 13.48
CA LYS A 192 -29.09 2.05 12.22
C LYS A 192 -28.64 3.50 12.33
N VAL A 193 -27.35 3.74 12.18
CA VAL A 193 -26.73 5.07 12.26
C VAL A 193 -26.14 5.46 10.90
N PRO A 194 -26.63 6.54 10.26
CA PRO A 194 -25.98 7.13 9.10
C PRO A 194 -24.59 7.65 9.45
N VAL A 195 -23.56 7.16 8.75
CA VAL A 195 -22.15 7.48 9.07
C VAL A 195 -21.79 8.92 8.71
N ASP A 196 -22.44 9.49 7.71
CA ASP A 196 -22.35 10.91 7.32
C ASP A 196 -22.67 11.88 8.46
N LYS A 197 -23.55 11.48 9.39
CA LYS A 197 -23.96 12.28 10.56
C LYS A 197 -23.09 12.05 11.80
N VAL A 198 -22.09 11.17 11.74
CA VAL A 198 -21.19 10.90 12.86
C VAL A 198 -20.19 12.05 13.03
N ASP A 199 -19.94 12.42 14.29
CA ASP A 199 -19.05 13.52 14.64
C ASP A 199 -17.60 13.24 14.17
N LYS A 200 -17.03 14.18 13.39
CA LYS A 200 -15.65 14.11 12.89
C LYS A 200 -14.68 14.65 13.92
N ARG A 201 -13.64 13.87 14.24
CA ARG A 201 -12.62 14.20 15.23
C ARG A 201 -11.24 14.35 14.59
N THR A 202 -10.62 15.51 14.82
CA THR A 202 -9.21 15.78 14.48
C THR A 202 -8.31 15.84 15.71
N ASP A 203 -8.88 16.18 16.87
CA ASP A 203 -8.13 16.42 18.11
C ASP A 203 -8.23 15.26 19.11
N PRO A 204 -7.29 15.14 20.07
CA PRO A 204 -7.27 14.03 21.02
C PRO A 204 -8.42 14.02 22.03
N ALA A 205 -9.16 15.12 22.17
CA ALA A 205 -10.23 15.25 23.15
C ALA A 205 -11.33 14.17 22.93
N PRO A 206 -11.77 13.45 23.97
CA PRO A 206 -12.82 12.45 23.83
C PRO A 206 -14.16 13.13 23.55
N LEU A 207 -14.96 12.54 22.65
CA LEU A 207 -16.33 12.97 22.41
C LEU A 207 -17.29 12.29 23.39
N ALA A 208 -18.39 12.98 23.71
CA ALA A 208 -19.43 12.45 24.59
C ALA A 208 -20.13 11.25 23.95
N ALA A 209 -20.41 10.23 24.75
CA ALA A 209 -21.22 9.10 24.33
C ALA A 209 -22.72 9.47 24.34
N LYS A 210 -23.52 8.82 23.51
CA LYS A 210 -24.94 9.10 23.29
C LYS A 210 -25.74 7.80 23.41
N TRP A 211 -26.96 7.90 23.90
CA TRP A 211 -27.91 6.78 23.92
C TRP A 211 -28.64 6.69 22.57
N PHE A 212 -28.73 5.48 22.04
CA PHE A 212 -29.45 5.16 20.81
C PHE A 212 -30.58 4.19 21.13
N ASN A 213 -31.80 4.48 20.66
CA ASN A 213 -32.93 3.57 20.83
C ASN A 213 -32.77 2.37 19.88
N LEU A 214 -33.24 1.20 20.33
CA LEU A 214 -33.21 -0.04 19.55
C LEU A 214 -34.59 -0.32 18.95
N ASP A 215 -34.62 -0.67 17.67
CA ASP A 215 -35.80 -1.18 16.96
C ASP A 215 -36.02 -2.64 17.33
N ARG A 216 -37.29 -3.06 17.47
CA ARG A 216 -37.66 -4.46 17.73
C ARG A 216 -37.37 -5.34 16.51
N PRO A 217 -36.82 -6.55 16.70
CA PRO A 217 -36.69 -7.54 15.64
C PRO A 217 -38.10 -8.06 15.26
N GLY A 218 -38.51 -7.84 14.00
CA GLY A 218 -39.70 -8.46 13.41
C GLY A 218 -40.96 -7.62 13.23
N ILE A 219 -40.97 -6.31 13.50
CA ILE A 219 -42.12 -5.43 13.19
C ILE A 219 -41.71 -4.42 12.12
N ILE A 220 -41.92 -4.81 10.86
CA ILE A 220 -42.09 -3.87 9.75
C ILE A 220 -43.51 -4.13 9.25
N GLU A 221 -44.57 -3.58 9.88
CA GLU A 221 -45.90 -3.63 9.23
C GLU A 221 -46.98 -2.65 9.72
N PHE A 222 -46.79 -1.81 10.75
CA PHE A 222 -47.81 -0.80 11.09
C PHE A 222 -47.20 0.59 11.32
N PRO A 223 -47.48 1.60 10.46
CA PRO A 223 -46.88 2.94 10.54
C PRO A 223 -47.58 3.87 11.55
N HIS A 224 -48.49 3.36 12.37
CA HIS A 224 -49.29 4.18 13.30
C HIS A 224 -49.40 3.53 14.68
N GLU A 225 -48.28 3.53 15.41
CA GLU A 225 -48.21 3.70 16.87
C GLU A 225 -46.72 3.62 17.24
N GLU A 226 -46.12 4.72 17.70
CA GLU A 226 -44.76 4.71 18.25
C GLU A 226 -44.77 3.88 19.55
N VAL A 227 -44.58 2.57 19.43
CA VAL A 227 -44.34 1.72 20.60
C VAL A 227 -43.00 2.15 21.20
N LYS A 228 -43.06 2.91 22.31
CA LYS A 228 -41.90 3.27 23.13
C LYS A 228 -41.24 1.99 23.65
N PHE A 229 -40.25 1.49 22.93
CA PHE A 229 -39.40 0.42 23.40
C PHE A 229 -38.32 1.01 24.33
N ALA A 230 -38.15 0.43 25.52
CA ALA A 230 -37.26 0.95 26.55
C ALA A 230 -35.77 0.64 26.27
N SER A 231 -35.49 -0.35 25.41
CA SER A 231 -34.11 -0.78 25.23
C SER A 231 -33.26 0.24 24.50
N LYS A 232 -32.12 0.58 25.10
CA LYS A 232 -31.19 1.57 24.57
C LYS A 232 -29.78 1.03 24.55
N LEU A 233 -28.98 1.50 23.60
CA LEU A 233 -27.58 1.18 23.46
C LEU A 233 -26.75 2.46 23.63
N TYR A 234 -25.83 2.45 24.59
CA TYR A 234 -24.95 3.58 24.87
C TYR A 234 -23.66 3.45 24.08
N LEU A 235 -23.43 4.38 23.16
CA LEU A 235 -22.34 4.31 22.19
C LEU A 235 -21.55 5.61 22.14
N ARG A 236 -20.25 5.47 21.87
CA ARG A 236 -19.42 6.57 21.37
C ARG A 236 -19.05 6.28 19.92
N LEU A 237 -19.56 7.09 19.00
CA LEU A 237 -19.27 6.98 17.57
C LEU A 237 -18.41 8.16 17.15
N THR A 238 -17.24 7.91 16.57
CA THR A 238 -16.33 8.96 16.11
C THR A 238 -15.69 8.63 14.77
N LEU A 239 -15.68 9.62 13.87
CA LEU A 239 -14.90 9.57 12.63
C LEU A 239 -13.53 10.21 12.87
N GLU A 240 -12.50 9.41 13.03
CA GLU A 240 -11.15 9.87 13.36
C GLU A 240 -10.40 10.30 12.08
N GLY A 241 -10.40 11.61 11.80
CA GLY A 241 -9.68 12.21 10.68
C GLY A 241 -8.26 12.66 11.02
N GLY A 242 -7.91 12.65 12.30
CA GLY A 242 -6.58 12.98 12.79
C GLY A 242 -5.57 11.85 12.66
N HIS A 243 -5.99 10.63 12.29
CA HIS A 243 -5.11 9.49 12.05
C HIS A 243 -4.69 9.40 10.58
N HIS A 244 -3.57 8.72 10.33
CA HIS A 244 -3.22 8.23 9.01
C HIS A 244 -3.79 6.81 8.84
N VAL A 245 -4.60 6.63 7.80
CA VAL A 245 -5.14 5.31 7.42
C VAL A 245 -4.26 4.76 6.30
N SER A 246 -3.44 3.76 6.63
CA SER A 246 -2.44 3.21 5.73
C SER A 246 -3.02 2.06 4.92
N ASP A 247 -2.89 2.12 3.59
CA ASP A 247 -3.12 1.00 2.67
C ASP A 247 -1.86 0.13 2.48
N GLU A 248 -0.69 0.71 2.78
CA GLU A 248 0.63 0.10 2.68
C GLU A 248 1.22 -0.27 4.05
N PRO A 249 2.09 -1.29 4.12
CA PRO A 249 2.95 -1.53 5.27
C PRO A 249 3.91 -0.37 5.56
N LEU A 250 4.15 -0.11 6.85
CA LEU A 250 4.89 1.08 7.31
C LEU A 250 6.34 1.17 6.80
N GLU A 251 6.96 0.04 6.47
CA GLU A 251 8.34 0.00 5.98
C GLU A 251 8.51 0.67 4.61
N TYR A 252 7.45 0.71 3.79
CA TYR A 252 7.46 1.17 2.40
C TYR A 252 6.20 1.95 2.04
N THR A 253 5.64 2.67 3.01
CA THR A 253 4.52 3.56 2.75
C THR A 253 4.95 4.77 1.91
N SER A 254 4.02 5.21 1.08
CA SER A 254 4.12 6.34 0.18
C SER A 254 3.48 7.61 0.74
N ASP A 255 2.75 7.53 1.86
CA ASP A 255 2.11 8.66 2.54
C ASP A 255 2.08 8.46 4.06
N PHE A 256 2.09 9.58 4.79
CA PHE A 256 1.93 9.62 6.25
C PHE A 256 0.88 10.65 6.69
N ARG A 257 0.24 11.33 5.73
CA ARG A 257 -0.69 12.41 6.02
C ARG A 257 -1.96 11.88 6.68
N PRO A 258 -2.58 12.67 7.57
CA PRO A 258 -3.85 12.32 8.17
C PRO A 258 -4.98 12.32 7.13
N SER A 259 -6.08 11.63 7.41
CA SER A 259 -7.26 11.60 6.53
C SER A 259 -7.86 13.00 6.31
N SER A 260 -7.87 13.84 7.35
CA SER A 260 -8.36 15.22 7.25
C SER A 260 -7.37 16.12 6.53
N LYS A 261 -7.77 16.59 5.33
CA LYS A 261 -6.98 17.54 4.52
C LYS A 261 -6.65 18.86 5.24
N LYS A 262 -7.45 19.25 6.24
CA LYS A 262 -7.21 20.46 7.07
C LYS A 262 -5.88 20.39 7.84
N LEU A 263 -5.38 19.18 8.11
CA LEU A 263 -4.15 18.94 8.84
C LEU A 263 -2.94 18.72 7.91
N TRP A 264 -3.14 18.81 6.59
CA TRP A 264 -2.06 18.60 5.63
C TRP A 264 -1.05 19.74 5.65
N ARG A 265 0.22 19.38 5.62
CA ARG A 265 1.32 20.31 5.39
C ARG A 265 1.48 20.56 3.89
N PRO A 266 2.07 21.70 3.47
CA PRO A 266 2.44 21.91 2.08
C PRO A 266 3.42 20.83 1.60
N ALA A 267 3.46 20.61 0.28
CA ALA A 267 4.41 19.70 -0.33
C ALA A 267 5.85 20.25 -0.20
N ILE A 268 6.79 19.38 0.15
CA ILE A 268 8.22 19.68 0.28
C ILE A 268 8.96 19.55 -1.07
N GLY A 269 8.27 19.06 -2.11
CA GLY A 269 8.85 18.85 -3.42
C GLY A 269 7.91 18.15 -4.39
N LYS A 270 8.41 17.94 -5.61
CA LYS A 270 7.75 17.21 -6.70
C LYS A 270 8.62 16.05 -7.14
N LEU A 271 8.01 14.87 -7.22
CA LEU A 271 8.60 13.68 -7.80
C LEU A 271 8.14 13.55 -9.25
N GLU A 272 9.07 13.33 -10.15
CA GLU A 272 8.82 13.02 -11.55
C GLU A 272 9.39 11.65 -11.89
N LEU A 273 8.56 10.80 -12.50
CA LEU A 273 8.91 9.47 -12.97
C LEU A 273 8.66 9.38 -14.47
N GLY A 274 9.72 9.13 -15.23
CA GLY A 274 9.66 8.67 -16.61
C GLY A 274 9.72 7.15 -16.66
N ILE A 275 8.66 6.50 -17.11
CA ILE A 275 8.59 5.06 -17.39
C ILE A 275 8.95 4.87 -18.86
N LEU A 276 10.21 4.49 -19.14
CA LEU A 276 10.76 4.54 -20.49
C LEU A 276 10.46 3.26 -21.27
N LYS A 277 11.03 2.15 -20.84
CA LYS A 277 10.91 0.84 -21.50
C LYS A 277 11.22 -0.30 -20.56
N ALA A 278 10.86 -1.52 -20.95
CA ALA A 278 11.43 -2.73 -20.38
C ALA A 278 12.18 -3.53 -21.46
N THR A 279 13.11 -4.38 -21.04
CA THR A 279 13.95 -5.21 -21.91
C THR A 279 14.06 -6.62 -21.37
N GLY A 280 14.03 -7.60 -22.29
CA GLY A 280 14.20 -9.01 -21.94
C GLY A 280 13.10 -9.56 -21.04
N LEU A 281 11.84 -9.14 -21.27
CA LEU A 281 10.73 -9.70 -20.51
C LEU A 281 10.58 -11.20 -20.78
N SER A 282 10.29 -11.98 -19.73
CA SER A 282 10.01 -13.40 -19.87
C SER A 282 8.62 -13.61 -20.48
N PRO A 283 8.48 -14.48 -21.49
CA PRO A 283 7.18 -14.76 -22.06
C PRO A 283 6.32 -15.54 -21.07
N THR A 284 5.06 -15.12 -21.00
CA THR A 284 4.05 -15.58 -20.04
C THR A 284 2.92 -16.31 -20.74
N LYS A 285 2.68 -16.00 -22.03
CA LYS A 285 1.67 -16.66 -22.86
C LYS A 285 2.36 -17.54 -23.91
N MET A 286 2.09 -18.84 -23.86
CA MET A 286 2.51 -19.79 -24.89
C MET A 286 1.56 -19.70 -26.08
N GLY A 287 2.09 -19.67 -27.30
CA GLY A 287 1.27 -19.75 -28.51
C GLY A 287 0.61 -21.12 -28.61
N TYR A 288 -0.71 -21.17 -28.73
CA TYR A 288 -1.46 -22.41 -28.95
C TYR A 288 -1.36 -22.94 -30.39
N HIS A 289 -0.79 -22.16 -31.31
CA HIS A 289 -0.56 -22.53 -32.71
C HIS A 289 0.91 -22.31 -33.11
N THR A 290 1.39 -23.11 -34.07
CA THR A 290 2.77 -23.13 -34.60
C THR A 290 3.28 -21.78 -35.14
N ASP A 291 2.39 -20.83 -35.44
CA ASP A 291 2.72 -19.50 -35.93
C ASP A 291 2.66 -18.37 -34.87
N MET A 292 2.23 -18.65 -33.63
CA MET A 292 2.22 -17.65 -32.56
C MET A 292 3.49 -17.73 -31.71
N ARG A 293 4.31 -16.68 -31.80
CA ARG A 293 5.47 -16.47 -30.92
C ARG A 293 5.02 -16.34 -29.46
N ASN A 294 5.91 -16.77 -28.57
CA ASN A 294 5.89 -16.44 -27.15
C ASN A 294 5.66 -14.93 -26.95
N ARG A 295 4.51 -14.55 -26.38
CA ARG A 295 4.07 -13.15 -26.28
C ARG A 295 3.91 -12.69 -24.84
N THR A 296 4.01 -11.38 -24.67
CA THR A 296 3.72 -10.66 -23.42
C THR A 296 3.05 -9.34 -23.77
N ASP A 297 1.96 -9.04 -23.08
CA ASP A 297 1.19 -7.82 -23.21
C ASP A 297 1.45 -6.93 -22.00
N ALA A 298 2.58 -6.23 -21.99
CA ALA A 298 3.10 -5.60 -20.79
C ALA A 298 2.50 -4.20 -20.53
N TYR A 299 2.15 -3.93 -19.28
CA TYR A 299 1.93 -2.58 -18.76
C TYR A 299 2.65 -2.39 -17.42
N CYS A 300 2.92 -1.13 -17.08
CA CYS A 300 3.54 -0.75 -15.83
C CYS A 300 2.52 0.01 -14.96
N LEU A 301 2.57 -0.25 -13.66
CA LEU A 301 1.76 0.43 -12.65
C LEU A 301 2.70 1.06 -11.62
N ALA A 302 2.50 2.34 -11.32
CA ALA A 302 3.22 3.04 -10.25
C ALA A 302 2.25 3.68 -9.26
N LYS A 303 2.55 3.54 -7.97
CA LYS A 303 1.77 4.11 -6.86
C LYS A 303 2.64 5.02 -6.01
N TYR A 304 2.12 6.22 -5.74
CA TYR A 304 2.66 7.11 -4.72
C TYR A 304 1.54 7.95 -4.09
N GLY A 305 1.38 7.82 -2.78
CA GLY A 305 0.25 8.35 -2.03
C GLY A 305 -1.07 7.76 -2.53
N PRO A 306 -2.13 8.57 -2.67
CA PRO A 306 -3.40 8.10 -3.21
C PRO A 306 -3.38 7.95 -4.74
N LYS A 307 -2.36 8.44 -5.46
CA LYS A 307 -2.35 8.47 -6.92
C LYS A 307 -1.66 7.23 -7.50
N TRP A 308 -2.39 6.52 -8.34
CA TRP A 308 -1.93 5.38 -9.12
C TRP A 308 -1.86 5.74 -10.59
N VAL A 309 -0.83 5.30 -11.29
CA VAL A 309 -0.68 5.51 -12.73
C VAL A 309 -0.42 4.18 -13.40
N ARG A 310 -1.25 3.85 -14.39
CA ARG A 310 -1.13 2.70 -15.28
C ARG A 310 -0.69 3.21 -16.63
N THR A 311 0.41 2.68 -17.15
CA THR A 311 0.83 2.96 -18.51
C THR A 311 -0.08 2.23 -19.50
N ARG A 312 -0.02 2.62 -20.78
CA ARG A 312 -0.61 1.78 -21.82
C ARG A 312 -0.06 0.36 -21.81
N THR A 313 -0.85 -0.57 -22.32
CA THR A 313 -0.39 -1.92 -22.60
C THR A 313 0.28 -1.97 -23.96
N ILE A 314 1.53 -2.45 -24.00
CA ILE A 314 2.23 -2.77 -25.25
C ILE A 314 2.04 -4.25 -25.51
N VAL A 315 1.30 -4.55 -26.58
CA VAL A 315 0.91 -5.92 -26.99
C VAL A 315 2.06 -6.60 -27.72
N ASP A 316 2.19 -7.91 -27.50
CA ASP A 316 3.13 -8.80 -28.19
C ASP A 316 4.58 -8.26 -28.25
N SER A 317 5.12 -7.89 -27.08
CA SER A 317 6.48 -7.37 -26.99
C SER A 317 7.22 -7.77 -25.73
N LEU A 318 8.36 -8.44 -25.90
CA LEU A 318 9.32 -8.71 -24.81
C LEU A 318 10.24 -7.51 -24.50
N SER A 319 10.08 -6.39 -25.21
CA SER A 319 10.86 -5.16 -25.01
C SER A 319 9.98 -3.91 -25.20
N PRO A 320 8.91 -3.77 -24.39
CA PRO A 320 7.92 -2.72 -24.54
C PRO A 320 8.53 -1.34 -24.29
N LYS A 321 8.08 -0.32 -25.05
CA LYS A 321 8.50 1.08 -24.91
C LYS A 321 7.28 1.94 -24.62
N TRP A 322 7.19 2.45 -23.39
CA TRP A 322 6.07 3.30 -22.96
C TRP A 322 6.38 4.78 -23.20
N ASN A 323 7.56 5.25 -22.76
CA ASN A 323 7.96 6.65 -22.79
C ASN A 323 6.88 7.59 -22.22
N GLU A 324 6.36 7.25 -21.05
CA GLU A 324 5.34 8.02 -20.34
C GLU A 324 5.94 8.69 -19.10
N GLN A 325 5.52 9.92 -18.79
CA GLN A 325 6.01 10.69 -17.65
C GLN A 325 4.87 11.08 -16.73
N TYR A 326 5.10 10.91 -15.42
CA TYR A 326 4.13 11.19 -14.37
C TYR A 326 4.75 12.01 -13.24
N THR A 327 3.92 12.79 -12.56
CA THR A 327 4.35 13.67 -11.47
C THR A 327 3.49 13.50 -10.22
N TRP A 328 4.12 13.68 -9.04
CA TRP A 328 3.47 13.64 -7.73
C TRP A 328 4.03 14.74 -6.83
N ASP A 329 3.17 15.27 -5.96
CA ASP A 329 3.59 16.12 -4.84
C ASP A 329 4.09 15.24 -3.69
N VAL A 330 5.25 15.58 -3.16
CA VAL A 330 5.92 14.86 -2.08
C VAL A 330 5.76 15.66 -0.79
N TYR A 331 5.34 14.98 0.28
CA TYR A 331 5.08 15.61 1.58
C TYR A 331 6.07 15.16 2.65
N ASP A 332 6.77 14.05 2.42
CA ASP A 332 7.73 13.49 3.35
C ASP A 332 8.84 12.76 2.59
N PRO A 333 10.13 13.03 2.87
CA PRO A 333 11.23 12.47 2.09
C PRO A 333 11.46 10.98 2.34
N CYS A 334 10.92 10.44 3.42
CA CYS A 334 11.10 9.04 3.83
C CYS A 334 10.11 8.09 3.16
N THR A 335 9.22 8.63 2.33
CA THR A 335 8.23 7.87 1.56
C THR A 335 8.88 7.08 0.43
N VAL A 336 8.17 6.05 -0.01
CA VAL A 336 8.63 5.11 -1.05
C VAL A 336 7.63 5.12 -2.21
N ILE A 337 8.14 5.22 -3.44
CA ILE A 337 7.34 4.95 -4.64
C ILE A 337 7.43 3.46 -4.99
N THR A 338 6.28 2.84 -5.26
CA THR A 338 6.20 1.44 -5.68
C THR A 338 5.87 1.38 -7.18
N ILE A 339 6.68 0.66 -7.95
CA ILE A 339 6.49 0.43 -9.39
C ILE A 339 6.45 -1.07 -9.66
N ALA A 340 5.50 -1.55 -10.44
CA ALA A 340 5.44 -2.95 -10.85
C ALA A 340 5.10 -3.08 -12.34
N VAL A 341 5.44 -4.24 -12.91
CA VAL A 341 5.14 -4.58 -14.30
C VAL A 341 4.28 -5.84 -14.32
N PHE A 342 3.27 -5.83 -15.17
CA PHE A 342 2.29 -6.89 -15.32
C PHE A 342 2.07 -7.24 -16.79
N ASP A 343 1.70 -8.49 -17.02
CA ASP A 343 1.17 -9.00 -18.28
C ASP A 343 -0.36 -8.91 -18.28
N ASN A 344 -0.94 -8.24 -19.26
CA ASN A 344 -2.36 -7.96 -19.37
C ASN A 344 -3.11 -9.17 -19.93
N ASN A 345 -3.79 -9.92 -19.08
CA ASN A 345 -4.58 -11.09 -19.48
C ASN A 345 -6.01 -10.70 -19.88
N GLN A 346 -6.41 -9.44 -19.67
CA GLN A 346 -7.74 -8.94 -20.05
C GLN A 346 -7.90 -8.75 -21.56
N LEU A 347 -6.82 -8.86 -22.33
CA LEU A 347 -6.82 -8.76 -23.80
C LEU A 347 -7.15 -10.09 -24.49
N ASP A 348 -7.07 -11.21 -23.78
CA ASP A 348 -7.37 -12.52 -24.34
C ASP A 348 -8.87 -12.69 -24.58
N PHE A 349 -9.23 -13.42 -25.64
CA PHE A 349 -10.62 -13.74 -25.96
C PHE A 349 -11.29 -14.46 -24.79
N PRO A 350 -12.62 -14.29 -24.57
CA PRO A 350 -13.32 -14.88 -23.43
C PRO A 350 -13.10 -16.39 -23.25
N VAL A 351 -12.89 -17.13 -24.34
CA VAL A 351 -12.62 -18.57 -24.36
C VAL A 351 -11.23 -18.93 -23.80
N HIS A 352 -10.28 -17.99 -23.85
CA HIS A 352 -8.89 -18.15 -23.38
C HIS A 352 -8.58 -17.30 -22.16
N ARG A 353 -9.57 -16.61 -21.58
CA ARG A 353 -9.37 -15.92 -20.30
C ARG A 353 -9.10 -16.97 -19.24
N THR A 354 -7.87 -17.02 -18.77
CA THR A 354 -7.55 -17.75 -17.56
C THR A 354 -8.33 -17.15 -16.40
N GLU A 355 -8.86 -17.97 -15.49
CA GLU A 355 -9.37 -17.48 -14.19
C GLU A 355 -8.25 -16.76 -13.39
N ALA A 356 -6.99 -17.01 -13.75
CA ALA A 356 -5.85 -16.25 -13.28
C ALA A 356 -5.88 -14.83 -13.87
N GLY A 357 -5.86 -13.83 -12.97
CA GLY A 357 -5.75 -12.42 -13.30
C GLY A 357 -4.43 -12.03 -13.98
N ASP A 358 -4.10 -10.74 -14.01
CA ASP A 358 -2.93 -10.25 -14.75
C ASP A 358 -1.61 -10.87 -14.23
N GLY A 359 -0.74 -11.27 -15.16
CA GLY A 359 0.50 -11.99 -14.85
C GLY A 359 1.53 -11.08 -14.18
N ILE A 360 2.04 -11.45 -13.01
CA ILE A 360 3.01 -10.64 -12.26
C ILE A 360 4.41 -10.81 -12.85
N MET A 361 5.04 -9.71 -13.30
CA MET A 361 6.42 -9.72 -13.82
C MET A 361 7.46 -9.20 -12.83
N GLY A 362 7.07 -8.37 -11.86
CA GLY A 362 7.98 -7.92 -10.81
C GLY A 362 7.61 -6.57 -10.23
N LYS A 363 8.24 -6.25 -9.10
CA LYS A 363 8.00 -5.04 -8.31
C LYS A 363 9.31 -4.42 -7.88
N LEU A 364 9.35 -3.10 -7.90
CA LEU A 364 10.46 -2.23 -7.52
C LEU A 364 9.97 -1.17 -6.54
N ARG A 365 10.81 -0.87 -5.56
CA ARG A 365 10.56 0.19 -4.57
C ARG A 365 11.74 1.14 -4.52
N ILE A 366 11.47 2.43 -4.63
CA ILE A 366 12.48 3.49 -4.57
C ILE A 366 12.11 4.44 -3.44
N ARG A 367 13.00 4.55 -2.45
CA ARG A 367 12.83 5.52 -1.37
C ARG A 367 13.30 6.90 -1.83
N LEU A 368 12.53 7.95 -1.56
CA LEU A 368 12.85 9.28 -2.09
C LEU A 368 14.11 9.88 -1.46
N SER A 369 14.38 9.59 -0.18
CA SER A 369 15.58 10.09 0.50
C SER A 369 16.90 9.61 -0.13
N THR A 370 16.89 8.49 -0.87
CA THR A 370 18.10 7.99 -1.57
C THR A 370 18.35 8.71 -2.90
N LEU A 371 17.42 9.52 -3.39
CA LEU A 371 17.56 10.30 -4.63
C LEU A 371 18.31 11.63 -4.40
N PHE A 372 18.72 11.91 -3.17
CA PHE A 372 19.45 13.12 -2.82
C PHE A 372 20.92 13.03 -3.26
N SER A 373 21.38 13.99 -4.07
CA SER A 373 22.78 14.14 -4.42
C SER A 373 23.47 15.22 -3.58
N LEU A 374 24.65 14.89 -3.04
CA LEU A 374 25.55 15.83 -2.34
C LEU A 374 25.93 17.03 -3.22
N SER A 375 25.98 16.85 -4.54
CA SER A 375 26.35 17.91 -5.48
C SER A 375 25.40 19.10 -5.43
N GLU A 376 24.14 18.91 -5.02
CA GLU A 376 23.17 20.00 -4.81
C GLU A 376 23.41 20.78 -3.50
N LEU A 377 24.12 20.20 -2.53
CA LEU A 377 24.46 20.87 -1.26
C LEU A 377 25.68 21.78 -1.39
N ILE A 378 26.62 21.42 -2.28
CA ILE A 378 27.94 22.09 -2.40
C ILE A 378 27.96 23.07 -3.59
N SER A 379 27.05 22.93 -4.57
CA SER A 379 26.99 23.87 -5.69
C SER A 379 26.25 25.15 -5.29
N PHE A 380 27.00 26.26 -5.20
CA PHE A 380 26.46 27.62 -5.11
C PHE A 380 25.81 28.08 -6.43
N THR A 381 25.93 27.30 -7.51
CA THR A 381 25.25 27.51 -8.79
C THR A 381 24.05 26.58 -8.91
N PRO A 382 22.83 27.08 -9.23
CA PRO A 382 21.66 26.24 -9.47
C PRO A 382 21.87 25.42 -10.76
N GLY A 383 22.52 24.27 -10.64
CA GLY A 383 22.61 23.29 -11.72
C GLY A 383 21.22 22.71 -12.03
N ARG A 384 20.96 22.41 -13.32
CA ARG A 384 19.71 21.75 -13.71
C ARG A 384 19.57 20.42 -12.96
N PRO A 385 18.41 20.12 -12.34
CA PRO A 385 18.20 18.86 -11.64
C PRO A 385 18.33 17.69 -12.62
N LYS A 386 19.28 16.79 -12.36
CA LYS A 386 19.64 15.67 -13.25
C LYS A 386 18.62 14.54 -13.11
N PHE A 387 18.13 14.02 -14.23
CA PHE A 387 17.33 12.79 -14.23
C PHE A 387 18.23 11.60 -13.93
N PHE A 388 17.91 10.83 -12.90
CA PHE A 388 18.55 9.55 -12.63
C PHE A 388 17.91 8.50 -13.53
N THR A 389 18.58 8.19 -14.65
CA THR A 389 18.14 7.13 -15.55
C THR A 389 18.89 5.85 -15.20
N HIS A 390 18.16 4.81 -14.80
CA HIS A 390 18.75 3.53 -14.41
C HIS A 390 17.88 2.35 -14.87
N SER A 391 18.52 1.21 -15.12
CA SER A 391 17.85 -0.07 -15.42
C SER A 391 17.74 -0.88 -14.13
N TYR A 392 16.54 -1.31 -13.78
CA TYR A 392 16.27 -2.09 -12.58
C TYR A 392 15.80 -3.50 -12.96
N PRO A 393 16.36 -4.56 -12.34
CA PRO A 393 15.92 -5.92 -12.62
C PRO A 393 14.52 -6.17 -12.06
N LEU A 394 13.65 -6.77 -12.89
CA LEU A 394 12.35 -7.28 -12.48
C LEU A 394 12.55 -8.71 -11.99
N VAL A 395 12.26 -8.95 -10.72
CA VAL A 395 12.49 -10.23 -10.06
C VAL A 395 11.22 -10.68 -9.36
N VAL A 396 10.84 -11.94 -9.58
CA VAL A 396 9.68 -12.59 -8.97
C VAL A 396 10.14 -13.86 -8.27
N LEU A 397 9.51 -14.14 -7.13
CA LEU A 397 9.72 -15.38 -6.40
C LEU A 397 8.60 -16.36 -6.78
N LEU A 398 8.96 -17.45 -7.46
CA LEU A 398 8.07 -18.55 -7.83
C LEU A 398 8.30 -19.76 -6.90
N PRO A 399 7.40 -20.75 -6.86
CA PRO A 399 7.62 -22.00 -6.12
C PRO A 399 8.92 -22.73 -6.53
N THR A 400 9.35 -22.56 -7.78
CA THR A 400 10.60 -23.12 -8.34
C THR A 400 11.84 -22.30 -7.99
N GLY A 401 11.68 -21.13 -7.36
CA GLY A 401 12.78 -20.26 -6.97
C GLY A 401 12.65 -18.82 -7.49
N VAL A 402 13.73 -18.05 -7.32
CA VAL A 402 13.80 -16.66 -7.79
C VAL A 402 14.04 -16.66 -9.30
N LYS A 403 13.16 -15.99 -10.05
CA LYS A 403 13.28 -15.82 -11.51
C LYS A 403 13.43 -14.34 -11.85
N LYS A 404 14.45 -14.01 -12.63
CA LYS A 404 14.57 -12.69 -13.28
C LYS A 404 13.63 -12.66 -14.48
N MET A 405 12.65 -11.78 -14.43
CA MET A 405 11.60 -11.65 -15.44
C MET A 405 11.92 -10.59 -16.49
N GLY A 406 12.98 -9.80 -16.32
CA GLY A 406 13.45 -8.79 -17.26
C GLY A 406 14.11 -7.60 -16.56
N GLU A 407 14.20 -6.46 -17.24
CA GLU A 407 14.65 -5.20 -16.65
C GLU A 407 13.74 -4.05 -17.08
N ILE A 408 13.48 -3.11 -16.16
CA ILE A 408 12.73 -1.88 -16.41
C ILE A 408 13.66 -0.66 -16.33
N GLN A 409 13.61 0.20 -17.34
CA GLN A 409 14.36 1.44 -17.36
C GLN A 409 13.48 2.61 -16.93
N LEU A 410 13.90 3.28 -15.85
CA LEU A 410 13.18 4.41 -15.26
C LEU A 410 14.08 5.64 -15.24
N ALA A 411 13.47 6.81 -15.43
CA ALA A 411 14.08 8.11 -15.21
C ALA A 411 13.39 8.78 -14.01
N VAL A 412 14.09 8.94 -12.89
CA VAL A 412 13.52 9.51 -11.66
C VAL A 412 14.16 10.87 -11.37
N ARG A 413 13.34 11.85 -11.01
CA ARG A 413 13.78 13.18 -10.58
C ARG A 413 12.97 13.63 -9.38
N PHE A 414 13.64 14.07 -8.33
CA PHE A 414 12.99 14.67 -7.17
C PHE A 414 13.44 16.12 -7.01
N THR A 415 12.51 17.06 -7.16
CA THR A 415 12.76 18.50 -7.09
C THR A 415 12.17 19.04 -5.79
N LYS A 416 12.97 19.72 -4.98
CA LYS A 416 12.58 20.21 -3.65
C LYS A 416 12.04 21.64 -3.77
N THR A 417 11.10 22.01 -2.91
CA THR A 417 10.64 23.42 -2.77
C THR A 417 11.67 24.25 -2.01
N SER A 418 12.13 23.72 -0.87
CA SER A 418 13.12 24.35 0.00
C SER A 418 14.00 23.29 0.66
N LEU A 419 15.31 23.54 0.72
CA LEU A 419 16.22 22.68 1.49
C LEU A 419 15.89 22.75 2.98
N PHE A 420 15.63 23.93 3.53
CA PHE A 420 15.33 24.05 4.97
C PHE A 420 14.10 23.23 5.40
N GLU A 421 13.00 23.30 4.63
CA GLU A 421 11.79 22.52 4.91
C GLU A 421 12.03 21.01 4.78
N TYR A 422 12.79 20.60 3.76
CA TYR A 422 13.21 19.21 3.58
C TYR A 422 13.98 18.70 4.80
N TRP A 423 14.90 19.49 5.34
CA TRP A 423 15.69 19.14 6.52
C TRP A 423 14.86 19.15 7.80
N GLN A 424 14.00 20.16 7.97
CA GLN A 424 13.08 20.24 9.10
C GLN A 424 12.17 19.01 9.17
N SER A 425 11.77 18.44 8.02
CA SER A 425 10.96 17.23 7.99
C SER A 425 11.58 16.07 8.78
N TYR A 426 12.92 15.94 8.81
CA TYR A 426 13.63 14.90 9.56
C TYR A 426 13.48 15.02 11.08
N LEU A 427 13.20 16.23 11.58
CA LEU A 427 13.02 16.49 13.01
C LEU A 427 11.56 16.34 13.45
N THR A 428 10.63 16.36 12.48
CA THR A 428 9.21 16.27 12.77
C THR A 428 8.74 14.81 12.87
N PRO A 429 7.75 14.52 13.73
CA PRO A 429 7.11 13.21 13.78
C PRO A 429 6.57 12.81 12.41
N MET A 430 6.78 11.54 12.05
CA MET A 430 6.32 10.94 10.79
C MET A 430 4.79 10.82 10.76
N PHE A 431 4.19 10.36 11.85
CA PHE A 431 2.73 10.21 11.95
C PHE A 431 2.03 11.44 12.51
N PRO A 432 0.72 11.60 12.23
CA PRO A 432 -0.12 12.59 12.86
C PRO A 432 -0.17 12.45 14.38
N ARG A 433 -0.48 13.56 15.07
CA ARG A 433 -0.47 13.61 16.54
C ARG A 433 -1.43 12.58 17.17
N LEU A 434 -2.63 12.43 16.62
CA LEU A 434 -3.68 11.58 17.19
C LEU A 434 -3.26 10.11 17.32
N GLN A 435 -2.39 9.63 16.41
CA GLN A 435 -1.86 8.27 16.43
C GLN A 435 -0.94 7.98 17.63
N PHE A 436 -0.35 9.01 18.25
CA PHE A 436 0.44 8.84 19.48
C PHE A 436 -0.40 8.90 20.75
N PHE A 437 -1.52 9.63 20.73
CA PHE A 437 -2.44 9.72 21.87
C PHE A 437 -3.40 8.54 21.94
N ASN A 438 -3.84 8.03 20.79
CA ASN A 438 -4.72 6.87 20.67
C ASN A 438 -4.10 5.85 19.69
N PRO A 439 -3.04 5.13 20.10
CA PRO A 439 -2.36 4.17 19.26
C PRO A 439 -3.22 2.92 19.05
N LEU A 440 -3.23 2.42 17.82
CA LEU A 440 -3.79 1.10 17.50
C LEU A 440 -2.75 0.02 17.77
N SER A 441 -3.20 -1.17 18.20
CA SER A 441 -2.31 -2.32 18.33
C SER A 441 -1.82 -2.77 16.93
N GLN A 442 -0.70 -3.49 16.87
CA GLN A 442 -0.19 -4.01 15.59
C GLN A 442 -1.21 -4.91 14.89
N PHE A 443 -1.91 -5.75 15.66
CA PHE A 443 -2.98 -6.61 15.15
C PHE A 443 -4.15 -5.81 14.56
N GLN A 444 -4.59 -4.76 15.27
CA GLN A 444 -5.64 -3.87 14.78
C GLN A 444 -5.21 -3.16 13.48
N LEU A 445 -3.96 -2.69 13.40
CA LEU A 445 -3.40 -2.05 12.20
C LEU A 445 -3.42 -2.99 10.98
N ASP A 446 -3.09 -4.26 11.16
CA ASP A 446 -3.14 -5.25 10.09
C ASP A 446 -4.58 -5.52 9.63
N ILE A 447 -5.53 -5.61 10.55
CA ILE A 447 -6.96 -5.78 10.22
C ILE A 447 -7.46 -4.57 9.42
N VAL A 448 -7.29 -3.35 9.93
CA VAL A 448 -7.79 -2.15 9.25
C VAL A 448 -7.07 -1.94 7.90
N ARG A 449 -5.77 -2.21 7.79
CA ARG A 449 -5.06 -2.17 6.51
C ARG A 449 -5.70 -3.13 5.50
N ASN A 450 -5.98 -4.36 5.90
CA ASN A 450 -6.63 -5.33 5.02
C ASN A 450 -8.01 -4.83 4.56
N GLN A 451 -8.79 -4.18 5.44
CA GLN A 451 -10.06 -3.54 5.05
C GLN A 451 -9.85 -2.44 3.99
N VAL A 452 -8.85 -1.56 4.17
CA VAL A 452 -8.48 -0.52 3.19
C VAL A 452 -8.15 -1.15 1.82
N VAL A 453 -7.33 -2.20 1.80
CA VAL A 453 -6.94 -2.89 0.56
C VAL A 453 -8.15 -3.47 -0.16
N LEU A 454 -9.08 -4.11 0.57
CA LEU A 454 -10.30 -4.67 -0.02
C LEU A 454 -11.18 -3.60 -0.66
N ILE A 455 -11.41 -2.49 0.04
CA ILE A 455 -12.22 -1.37 -0.48
C ILE A 455 -11.52 -0.74 -1.70
N THR A 456 -10.20 -0.55 -1.63
CA THR A 456 -9.41 -0.01 -2.75
C THR A 456 -9.48 -0.91 -3.98
N ALA A 457 -9.32 -2.22 -3.80
CA ALA A 457 -9.40 -3.19 -4.90
C ALA A 457 -10.78 -3.17 -5.56
N TRP A 458 -11.86 -3.10 -4.77
CA TRP A 458 -13.22 -3.00 -5.29
C TRP A 458 -13.46 -1.69 -6.06
N ARG A 459 -12.96 -0.55 -5.56
CA ARG A 459 -13.08 0.75 -6.24
C ARG A 459 -12.31 0.80 -7.56
N LEU A 460 -11.05 0.34 -7.55
CA LEU A 460 -10.20 0.35 -8.74
C LEU A 460 -10.63 -0.69 -9.79
N GLY A 461 -11.28 -1.78 -9.37
CA GLY A 461 -11.87 -2.77 -10.27
C GLY A 461 -13.09 -2.26 -11.05
N LYS A 462 -13.72 -1.17 -10.61
CA LYS A 462 -14.85 -0.52 -11.33
C LYS A 462 -14.41 0.54 -12.34
N ALA A 463 -13.13 0.89 -12.36
CA ALA A 463 -12.62 1.90 -13.26
C ALA A 463 -12.44 1.35 -14.69
N GLU A 464 -12.27 2.26 -15.66
CA GLU A 464 -11.99 1.89 -17.05
C GLU A 464 -10.61 2.45 -17.47
N PRO A 465 -9.61 1.59 -17.73
CA PRO A 465 -9.65 0.12 -17.62
C PRO A 465 -9.63 -0.40 -16.17
N PRO A 466 -10.19 -1.58 -15.89
CA PRO A 466 -10.28 -2.11 -14.52
C PRO A 466 -8.92 -2.63 -14.04
N LEU A 467 -8.58 -2.31 -12.79
CA LEU A 467 -7.44 -2.94 -12.11
C LEU A 467 -7.93 -4.19 -11.39
N GLY A 468 -7.36 -5.34 -11.75
CA GLY A 468 -7.69 -6.62 -11.11
C GLY A 468 -7.34 -6.63 -9.62
N THR A 469 -8.08 -7.39 -8.84
CA THR A 469 -7.87 -7.51 -7.39
C THR A 469 -6.48 -8.02 -7.04
N GLU A 470 -5.95 -8.94 -7.85
CA GLU A 470 -4.61 -9.52 -7.76
C GLU A 470 -3.51 -8.46 -7.94
N VAL A 471 -3.71 -7.52 -8.86
CA VAL A 471 -2.79 -6.40 -9.12
C VAL A 471 -2.74 -5.49 -7.90
N VAL A 472 -3.90 -5.15 -7.34
CA VAL A 472 -3.99 -4.30 -6.14
C VAL A 472 -3.37 -5.01 -4.93
N TYR A 473 -3.66 -6.30 -4.74
CA TYR A 473 -3.09 -7.09 -3.65
C TYR A 473 -1.57 -7.20 -3.74
N TYR A 474 -1.03 -7.40 -4.94
CA TYR A 474 0.42 -7.47 -5.15
C TYR A 474 1.11 -6.11 -4.94
N MET A 475 0.46 -5.00 -5.31
CA MET A 475 1.00 -3.65 -5.08
C MET A 475 1.01 -3.26 -3.61
N LEU A 476 -0.05 -3.59 -2.87
CA LEU A 476 -0.26 -3.22 -1.47
C LEU A 476 0.23 -4.26 -0.47
N ASP A 477 0.79 -5.39 -0.92
CA ASP A 477 1.26 -6.48 -0.06
C ASP A 477 0.15 -7.03 0.86
N PHE A 478 -1.00 -7.34 0.27
CA PHE A 478 -2.14 -7.90 0.99
C PHE A 478 -1.79 -9.24 1.65
N LYS A 479 -2.10 -9.37 2.95
CA LYS A 479 -1.89 -10.60 3.74
C LYS A 479 -0.47 -11.19 3.71
N LEU A 480 0.58 -10.40 3.45
CA LEU A 480 1.95 -10.92 3.39
C LEU A 480 2.60 -11.27 4.74
N ASN A 481 1.92 -11.04 5.87
CA ASN A 481 2.38 -11.44 7.20
C ASN A 481 2.19 -12.94 7.45
N THR A 482 2.73 -13.77 6.56
CA THR A 482 2.86 -15.21 6.74
C THR A 482 4.30 -15.53 7.12
N TRP A 483 4.48 -16.34 8.17
CA TRP A 483 5.82 -16.80 8.57
C TRP A 483 6.55 -17.50 7.44
N SER A 484 7.85 -17.22 7.32
CA SER A 484 8.73 -17.90 6.38
C SER A 484 10.13 -18.05 6.97
N LEU A 485 10.58 -19.29 7.15
CA LEU A 485 11.94 -19.60 7.60
C LEU A 485 13.02 -18.88 6.77
N ARG A 486 12.81 -18.72 5.46
CA ARG A 486 13.71 -17.97 4.57
C ARG A 486 13.85 -16.52 4.99
N ARG A 487 12.74 -15.86 5.32
CA ARG A 487 12.72 -14.47 5.78
C ARG A 487 13.34 -14.35 7.17
N GLY A 488 13.07 -15.29 8.07
CA GLY A 488 13.76 -15.39 9.36
C GLY A 488 15.28 -15.45 9.22
N LYS A 489 15.79 -16.34 8.36
CA LYS A 489 17.22 -16.44 8.02
C LYS A 489 17.76 -15.14 7.41
N ALA A 490 17.03 -14.52 6.49
CA ALA A 490 17.45 -13.27 5.87
C ALA A 490 17.53 -12.10 6.88
N ASN A 491 16.54 -11.97 7.77
CA ASN A 491 16.54 -10.97 8.82
C ASN A 491 17.66 -11.22 9.84
N LEU A 492 17.91 -12.48 10.22
CA LEU A 492 19.03 -12.84 11.07
C LEU A 492 20.37 -12.49 10.41
N ASN A 493 20.56 -12.82 9.13
CA ASN A 493 21.78 -12.45 8.40
C ASN A 493 21.96 -10.93 8.31
N ARG A 494 20.88 -10.15 8.17
CA ARG A 494 20.92 -8.67 8.21
C ARG A 494 21.40 -8.17 9.58
N VAL A 495 20.92 -8.76 10.68
CA VAL A 495 21.40 -8.45 12.04
C VAL A 495 22.87 -8.85 12.22
N MET A 496 23.24 -10.07 11.81
CA MET A 496 24.59 -10.59 11.93
C MET A 496 25.61 -9.80 11.10
N ALA A 497 25.22 -9.25 9.95
CA ALA A 497 26.09 -8.37 9.17
C ALA A 497 26.50 -7.13 9.96
N PHE A 498 25.55 -6.47 10.64
CA PHE A 498 25.86 -5.33 11.52
C PHE A 498 26.67 -5.75 12.75
N LEU A 499 26.31 -6.87 13.39
CA LEU A 499 27.08 -7.39 14.52
C LEU A 499 28.50 -7.78 14.11
N GLY A 500 28.71 -8.26 12.89
CA GLY A 500 30.03 -8.54 12.32
C GLY A 500 30.89 -7.29 12.23
N ASP A 501 30.33 -6.19 11.75
CA ASP A 501 31.02 -4.88 11.69
C ASP A 501 31.42 -4.40 13.10
N ILE A 502 30.52 -4.55 14.08
CA ILE A 502 30.78 -4.21 15.49
C ILE A 502 31.78 -5.16 16.15
N LEU A 503 31.69 -6.47 15.91
CA LEU A 503 32.62 -7.47 16.44
C LEU A 503 34.01 -7.28 15.86
N GLY A 504 34.14 -6.79 14.62
CA GLY A 504 35.41 -6.33 14.05
C GLY A 504 36.01 -5.17 14.86
N LEU A 505 35.19 -4.18 15.22
CA LEU A 505 35.57 -3.07 16.09
C LEU A 505 35.95 -3.54 17.51
N PHE A 506 35.19 -4.49 18.09
CA PHE A 506 35.51 -5.06 19.40
C PHE A 506 36.76 -5.91 19.39
N LYS A 507 37.02 -6.72 18.36
CA LYS A 507 38.29 -7.46 18.21
C LYS A 507 39.48 -6.51 18.08
N PHE A 508 39.31 -5.37 17.40
CA PHE A 508 40.30 -4.29 17.38
C PHE A 508 40.54 -3.68 18.77
N LEU A 509 39.48 -3.46 19.56
CA LEU A 509 39.59 -2.97 20.94
C LEU A 509 40.11 -4.03 21.93
N GLU A 510 39.85 -5.31 21.69
CA GLU A 510 40.35 -6.44 22.47
C GLU A 510 41.85 -6.65 22.20
N GLN A 511 42.29 -6.49 20.94
CA GLN A 511 43.71 -6.36 20.58
C GLN A 511 44.37 -5.11 21.20
N ALA A 512 43.59 -4.08 21.53
CA ALA A 512 44.03 -2.88 22.27
C ALA A 512 43.95 -3.04 23.82
N GLY A 513 43.76 -4.25 24.34
CA GLY A 513 44.11 -4.58 25.73
C GLY A 513 43.00 -4.48 26.78
N PHE A 514 41.77 -4.91 26.48
CA PHE A 514 40.73 -5.11 27.50
C PHE A 514 40.52 -6.61 27.79
N GLN A 515 41.21 -7.14 28.80
CA GLN A 515 40.89 -8.46 29.36
C GLN A 515 40.12 -8.30 30.68
N ARG A 516 38.88 -8.81 30.72
CA ARG A 516 38.25 -9.24 31.98
C ARG A 516 37.56 -10.58 31.74
N ARG A 517 38.11 -11.64 32.34
CA ARG A 517 37.48 -12.96 32.43
C ARG A 517 36.68 -13.09 33.73
N PRO A 518 35.50 -13.72 33.73
CA PRO A 518 34.80 -14.06 34.96
C PRO A 518 35.56 -15.15 35.74
N LYS A 519 35.54 -15.05 37.08
CA LYS A 519 36.32 -15.88 38.02
C LYS A 519 35.50 -16.96 38.76
N HIS A 520 34.26 -17.22 38.33
CA HIS A 520 33.41 -18.22 38.98
C HIS A 520 32.79 -19.18 37.96
N PRO A 521 32.63 -20.49 38.30
CA PRO A 521 31.88 -21.43 37.49
C PRO A 521 30.39 -21.05 37.47
N THR A 522 29.76 -21.13 36.31
CA THR A 522 28.32 -20.94 36.12
C THR A 522 27.55 -22.05 36.82
N PHE A 523 26.59 -21.69 37.70
CA PHE A 523 25.61 -22.63 38.25
C PHE A 523 24.39 -22.73 37.32
N MET A 524 23.68 -23.87 37.35
CA MET A 524 22.46 -24.09 36.57
C MET A 524 21.30 -23.33 37.22
N ASP A 525 20.72 -22.37 36.51
CA ASP A 525 19.58 -21.58 36.98
C ASP A 525 18.27 -22.13 36.38
N VAL A 526 17.50 -22.80 37.23
CA VAL A 526 16.23 -23.47 36.87
C VAL A 526 15.16 -22.46 36.43
N LYS A 527 15.22 -21.21 36.92
CA LYS A 527 14.31 -20.14 36.48
C LYS A 527 14.72 -19.58 35.13
N LEU A 528 16.02 -19.56 34.83
CA LEU A 528 16.52 -19.17 33.52
C LEU A 528 16.12 -20.19 32.44
N SER A 529 16.07 -21.48 32.79
CA SER A 529 15.59 -22.54 31.89
C SER A 529 14.06 -22.64 31.81
N CYS A 530 13.31 -21.83 32.56
CA CYS A 530 11.83 -21.85 32.62
C CYS A 530 11.23 -23.22 32.99
N ALA A 531 12.04 -24.12 33.56
CA ALA A 531 11.65 -25.51 33.84
C ALA A 531 10.62 -25.59 34.98
N ASP A 532 10.54 -24.56 35.83
CA ASP A 532 9.53 -24.39 36.88
C ASP A 532 8.14 -23.96 36.34
N THR A 533 8.07 -23.52 35.09
CA THR A 533 6.83 -23.05 34.44
C THR A 533 6.37 -23.94 33.29
N ALA A 534 7.09 -25.03 33.00
CA ALA A 534 6.78 -25.94 31.90
C ALA A 534 5.47 -26.69 32.14
N SER A 535 4.60 -26.72 31.14
CA SER A 535 3.39 -27.54 31.18
C SER A 535 3.68 -29.00 30.81
N VAL A 536 2.78 -29.93 31.14
CA VAL A 536 2.91 -31.35 30.77
C VAL A 536 3.06 -31.52 29.25
N GLU A 537 2.34 -30.70 28.46
CA GLU A 537 2.44 -30.70 27.00
C GLU A 537 3.82 -30.24 26.50
N ASP A 538 4.44 -29.27 27.18
CA ASP A 538 5.77 -28.75 26.80
C ASP A 538 6.88 -29.78 27.13
N LEU A 539 6.72 -30.54 28.22
CA LEU A 539 7.61 -31.64 28.59
C LEU A 539 7.46 -32.85 27.65
N GLU A 540 6.22 -33.21 27.28
CA GLU A 540 5.95 -34.25 26.28
C GLU A 540 6.56 -33.92 24.90
N GLU A 541 6.67 -32.64 24.54
CA GLU A 541 7.38 -32.18 23.35
C GLU A 541 8.91 -32.31 23.50
N GLU A 542 9.47 -31.99 24.67
CA GLU A 542 10.92 -32.08 24.94
C GLU A 542 11.43 -33.54 24.93
N TYR A 543 10.61 -34.50 25.36
CA TYR A 543 10.94 -35.93 25.37
C TYR A 543 10.54 -36.67 24.08
N ASP A 544 9.95 -35.99 23.10
CA ASP A 544 9.60 -36.59 21.80
C ASP A 544 10.87 -36.97 21.02
N ARG A 545 10.84 -38.14 20.39
CA ARG A 545 11.97 -38.65 19.61
C ARG A 545 11.89 -38.15 18.17
N PHE A 546 12.99 -38.25 17.44
CA PHE A 546 12.98 -38.03 15.99
C PHE A 546 13.21 -39.37 15.27
N PRO A 547 12.26 -39.84 14.44
CA PRO A 547 10.95 -39.26 14.10
C PRO A 547 9.94 -39.27 15.28
N SER A 548 8.93 -38.40 15.21
CA SER A 548 7.93 -38.20 16.28
C SER A 548 7.08 -39.44 16.51
N ASP A 549 6.84 -39.76 17.79
CA ASP A 549 5.97 -40.89 18.19
C ASP A 549 4.48 -40.48 18.28
N PHE A 550 4.17 -39.19 18.07
CA PHE A 550 2.80 -38.63 18.14
C PHE A 550 2.04 -38.73 16.81
N THR A 551 0.70 -38.65 16.87
CA THR A 551 -0.17 -38.69 15.70
C THR A 551 -0.01 -37.43 14.81
N ASP A 552 -0.23 -37.59 13.50
CA ASP A 552 -0.12 -36.52 12.50
C ASP A 552 -0.91 -35.25 12.86
N GLU A 553 -2.05 -35.38 13.53
CA GLU A 553 -2.88 -34.24 13.96
C GLU A 553 -2.23 -33.43 15.09
N ILE A 554 -1.64 -34.11 16.08
CA ILE A 554 -0.91 -33.47 17.18
C ILE A 554 0.36 -32.80 16.64
N VAL A 555 1.10 -33.49 15.77
CA VAL A 555 2.30 -32.94 15.11
C VAL A 555 1.95 -31.71 14.28
N ARG A 556 0.84 -31.74 13.53
CA ARG A 556 0.34 -30.59 12.77
C ARG A 556 -0.03 -29.42 13.67
N LYS A 557 -0.74 -29.66 14.77
CA LYS A 557 -1.10 -28.61 15.75
C LYS A 557 0.14 -27.99 16.41
N ARG A 558 1.14 -28.80 16.80
CA ARG A 558 2.42 -28.33 17.35
C ARG A 558 3.21 -27.53 16.32
N TYR A 559 3.27 -28.00 15.08
CA TYR A 559 3.91 -27.27 13.97
C TYR A 559 3.24 -25.91 13.72
N ASP A 560 1.91 -25.84 13.73
CA ASP A 560 1.16 -24.59 13.56
C ASP A 560 1.39 -23.62 14.75
N ARG A 561 1.46 -24.12 15.98
CA ARG A 561 1.85 -23.33 17.19
C ARG A 561 3.27 -22.78 17.06
N LEU A 562 4.23 -23.63 16.67
CA LEU A 562 5.63 -23.23 16.45
C LEU A 562 5.71 -22.17 15.35
N ARG A 563 4.95 -22.33 14.26
CA ARG A 563 4.89 -21.38 13.16
C ARG A 563 4.36 -20.02 13.61
N ALA A 564 3.38 -19.97 14.50
CA ALA A 564 2.86 -18.74 15.07
C ALA A 564 3.87 -18.02 15.99
N ILE A 565 4.58 -18.76 16.85
CA ILE A 565 5.65 -18.20 17.70
C ILE A 565 6.81 -17.71 16.83
N ALA A 566 7.23 -18.52 15.86
CA ALA A 566 8.31 -18.19 14.94
C ALA A 566 7.96 -16.98 14.07
N GLN A 567 6.69 -16.75 13.74
CA GLN A 567 6.22 -15.52 13.10
C GLN A 567 6.50 -14.28 13.96
N THR A 568 6.18 -14.36 15.25
CA THR A 568 6.42 -13.27 16.19
C THR A 568 7.92 -12.98 16.33
N VAL A 569 8.74 -14.02 16.49
CA VAL A 569 10.21 -13.88 16.54
C VAL A 569 10.75 -13.32 15.22
N GLU A 570 10.28 -13.79 14.06
CA GLU A 570 10.68 -13.28 12.75
C GLU A 570 10.39 -11.78 12.61
N THR A 571 9.21 -11.32 13.04
CA THR A 571 8.84 -9.90 13.02
C THR A 571 9.73 -9.07 13.93
N MET A 572 10.02 -9.54 15.15
CA MET A 572 10.93 -8.85 16.08
C MET A 572 12.36 -8.77 15.54
N ILE A 573 12.89 -9.84 14.96
CA ILE A 573 14.22 -9.84 14.32
C ILE A 573 14.21 -8.91 13.10
N GLY A 574 13.13 -8.88 12.32
CA GLY A 574 12.97 -7.94 11.21
C GLY A 574 12.98 -6.47 11.64
N ASP A 575 12.32 -6.15 12.76
CA ASP A 575 12.33 -4.82 13.38
C ASP A 575 13.72 -4.44 13.89
N LEU A 576 14.41 -5.39 14.55
CA LEU A 576 15.78 -5.18 15.02
C LEU A 576 16.72 -4.95 13.83
N ALA A 577 16.67 -5.80 12.80
CA ALA A 577 17.45 -5.65 11.57
C ALA A 577 17.23 -4.26 10.96
N THR A 578 15.98 -3.82 10.88
CA THR A 578 15.63 -2.51 10.33
C THR A 578 16.20 -1.36 11.15
N LYS A 579 16.19 -1.45 12.49
CA LYS A 579 16.81 -0.44 13.37
C LYS A 579 18.34 -0.40 13.24
N LEU A 580 18.98 -1.57 13.18
CA LEU A 580 20.44 -1.68 13.06
C LEU A 580 20.92 -1.18 11.69
N GLU A 581 20.23 -1.53 10.60
CA GLU A 581 20.55 -1.03 9.26
C GLU A 581 20.40 0.49 9.16
N ARG A 582 19.38 1.06 9.81
CA ARG A 582 19.22 2.52 9.87
C ARG A 582 20.43 3.19 10.51
N LEU A 583 20.99 2.59 11.57
CA LEU A 583 22.21 3.07 12.21
C LEU A 583 23.44 2.86 11.31
N GLN A 584 23.60 1.68 10.70
CA GLN A 584 24.68 1.41 9.75
C GLN A 584 24.66 2.41 8.58
N ASN A 585 23.47 2.81 8.13
CA ASN A 585 23.30 3.72 7.01
C ASN A 585 23.70 5.17 7.30
N LEU A 586 23.79 5.57 8.57
CA LEU A 586 24.47 6.83 8.94
C LEU A 586 25.95 6.77 8.57
N SER A 587 26.57 5.61 8.77
CA SER A 587 27.98 5.37 8.47
C SER A 587 28.25 5.01 7.00
N SER A 588 27.24 4.59 6.24
CA SER A 588 27.37 4.25 4.81
C SER A 588 27.02 5.40 3.85
N TRP A 589 26.61 6.56 4.39
CA TRP A 589 26.35 7.80 3.65
C TRP A 589 25.25 7.66 2.57
N GLN A 590 24.33 6.72 2.76
CA GLN A 590 23.28 6.41 1.80
C GLN A 590 22.21 7.50 1.71
N ASP A 591 21.91 8.18 2.83
CA ASP A 591 21.08 9.39 2.88
C ASP A 591 21.96 10.59 3.20
N ARG A 592 22.46 11.26 2.16
CA ARG A 592 23.49 12.30 2.35
C ARG A 592 22.95 13.54 3.07
N ALA A 593 21.64 13.81 3.01
CA ALA A 593 21.04 14.93 3.76
C ALA A 593 21.00 14.60 5.26
N ALA A 594 20.59 13.38 5.62
CA ALA A 594 20.61 12.94 7.02
C ALA A 594 22.04 12.89 7.57
N THR A 595 23.02 12.42 6.80
CA THR A 595 24.43 12.38 7.23
C THR A 595 24.99 13.78 7.46
N SER A 596 24.71 14.75 6.59
CA SER A 596 25.14 16.13 6.79
C SER A 596 24.53 16.74 8.08
N PHE A 597 23.28 16.40 8.43
CA PHE A 597 22.68 16.78 9.73
C PHE A 597 23.40 16.19 10.91
N TYR A 598 23.67 14.88 10.83
CA TYR A 598 24.40 14.17 11.87
C TYR A 598 25.80 14.77 12.09
N LEU A 599 26.54 15.09 11.02
CA LEU A 599 27.85 15.72 11.13
C LEU A 599 27.78 17.11 11.78
N ILE A 600 26.79 17.94 11.42
CA ILE A 600 26.58 19.24 12.07
C ILE A 600 26.27 19.05 13.56
N LEU A 601 25.42 18.10 13.91
CA LEU A 601 25.14 17.77 15.32
C LEU A 601 26.38 17.26 16.06
N CYS A 602 27.24 16.48 15.41
CA CYS A 602 28.51 16.05 16.00
C CYS A 602 29.46 17.22 16.24
N ILE A 603 29.53 18.19 15.32
CA ILE A 603 30.33 19.42 15.49
C ILE A 603 29.77 20.26 16.65
N ILE A 604 28.45 20.46 16.70
CA ILE A 604 27.78 21.14 17.81
C ILE A 604 28.04 20.40 19.12
N GLY A 605 27.92 19.08 19.12
CA GLY A 605 28.21 18.23 20.28
C GLY A 605 29.64 18.40 20.76
N PHE A 606 30.61 18.38 19.84
CA PHE A 606 32.02 18.62 20.14
C PHE A 606 32.27 20.01 20.72
N LEU A 607 31.67 21.06 20.15
CA LEU A 607 31.72 22.43 20.68
C LEU A 607 31.11 22.51 22.08
N VAL A 608 29.96 21.87 22.31
CA VAL A 608 29.30 21.84 23.62
C VAL A 608 30.17 21.12 24.64
N THR A 609 30.77 19.98 24.30
CA THR A 609 31.63 19.22 25.22
C THR A 609 32.97 19.88 25.49
N THR A 610 33.44 20.75 24.59
CA THR A 610 34.69 21.52 24.80
C THR A 610 34.43 22.79 25.61
N LEU A 611 33.25 23.42 25.45
CA LEU A 611 32.88 24.65 26.17
C LEU A 611 32.21 24.40 27.53
N LEU A 612 31.52 23.26 27.72
CA LEU A 612 30.84 22.91 28.97
C LEU A 612 31.53 21.75 29.67
N PRO A 613 31.80 21.84 30.99
CA PRO A 613 32.35 20.72 31.74
C PRO A 613 31.39 19.53 31.75
N LEU A 614 31.92 18.31 31.62
CA LEU A 614 31.15 17.05 31.53
C LEU A 614 30.11 16.91 32.65
N LYS A 615 30.43 17.39 33.87
CA LYS A 615 29.53 17.36 35.02
C LYS A 615 28.22 18.11 34.77
N PHE A 616 28.27 19.24 34.05
CA PHE A 616 27.09 20.03 33.72
C PHE A 616 26.22 19.34 32.66
N VAL A 617 26.85 18.71 31.66
CA VAL A 617 26.16 17.91 30.65
C VAL A 617 25.45 16.70 31.28
N ILE A 618 26.13 15.98 32.17
CA ILE A 618 25.55 14.86 32.92
C ILE A 618 24.41 15.33 33.82
N PHE A 619 24.58 16.46 34.53
CA PHE A 619 23.53 17.05 35.35
C PHE A 619 22.27 17.39 34.53
N LEU A 620 22.42 18.07 33.39
CA LEU A 620 21.31 18.36 32.48
C LEU A 620 20.64 17.09 31.95
N MET A 621 21.42 16.06 31.63
CA MET A 621 20.90 14.77 31.17
C MET A 621 20.08 14.08 32.27
N ILE A 622 20.57 14.06 33.51
CA ILE A 622 19.88 13.48 34.66
C ILE A 622 18.58 14.23 34.94
N VAL A 623 18.61 15.57 34.94
CA VAL A 623 17.40 16.41 35.11
C VAL A 623 16.37 16.13 34.02
N TYR A 624 16.82 15.97 32.77
CA TYR A 624 15.93 15.61 31.66
C TYR A 624 15.31 14.21 31.81
N LEU A 625 16.09 13.21 32.26
CA LEU A 625 15.62 11.84 32.49
C LEU A 625 14.66 11.75 33.69
N LEU A 626 14.93 12.48 34.76
CA LEU A 626 14.11 12.55 35.97
C LEU A 626 12.91 13.50 35.84
N ARG A 627 12.66 14.06 34.65
CA ARG A 627 11.55 15.00 34.46
C ARG A 627 10.20 14.37 34.87
N PRO A 628 9.36 15.10 35.64
CA PRO A 628 8.06 14.61 36.08
C PRO A 628 7.19 14.15 34.89
N PRO A 629 6.28 13.18 35.10
CA PRO A 629 5.38 12.68 34.06
C PRO A 629 4.59 13.79 33.34
N ARG A 630 4.23 14.87 34.05
CA ARG A 630 3.53 16.03 33.50
C ARG A 630 4.32 16.78 32.40
N PHE A 631 5.65 16.67 32.40
CA PHE A 631 6.53 17.26 31.39
C PHE A 631 7.02 16.24 30.34
N ARG A 632 6.55 14.98 30.41
CA ARG A 632 6.84 13.97 29.39
C ARG A 632 5.92 14.20 28.19
N ILE A 633 6.49 14.74 27.12
CA ILE A 633 5.80 14.88 25.84
C ILE A 633 5.54 13.46 25.29
N ILE A 634 4.28 13.16 24.95
CA ILE A 634 3.85 11.87 24.36
C ILE A 634 4.43 11.65 22.96
N MET A 635 4.81 12.75 22.28
CA MET A 635 5.47 12.72 20.99
C MET A 635 6.88 12.12 21.07
N PRO A 636 7.31 11.39 20.02
CA PRO A 636 8.69 10.89 19.92
C PRO A 636 9.71 12.02 19.97
N SER A 637 10.86 11.75 20.57
CA SER A 637 11.97 12.72 20.64
C SER A 637 12.54 13.00 19.24
N ILE A 638 13.22 14.15 19.10
CA ILE A 638 13.86 14.55 17.82
C ILE A 638 14.80 13.45 17.32
N LEU A 639 15.62 12.87 18.21
CA LEU A 639 16.53 11.78 17.85
C LEU A 639 15.78 10.52 17.38
N GLN A 640 14.69 10.17 18.07
CA GLN A 640 13.87 9.02 17.69
C GLN A 640 13.19 9.23 16.33
N ASN A 641 12.72 10.45 16.05
CA ASN A 641 12.18 10.82 14.73
C ASN A 641 13.23 10.72 13.64
N PHE A 642 14.41 11.28 13.89
CA PHE A 642 15.53 11.23 12.95
C PHE A 642 15.91 9.78 12.62
N ILE A 643 16.11 8.92 13.63
CA ILE A 643 16.48 7.52 13.41
C ILE A 643 15.38 6.76 12.64
N ARG A 644 14.10 6.97 12.96
CA ARG A 644 12.98 6.32 12.25
C ARG A 644 12.92 6.68 10.76
N ARG A 645 13.46 7.84 10.40
CA ARG A 645 13.45 8.41 9.04
C ARG A 645 14.62 7.98 8.17
N LEU A 646 15.61 7.28 8.72
CA LEU A 646 16.74 6.74 7.97
C LEU A 646 16.33 5.56 7.07
N PRO A 647 17.01 5.36 5.94
CA PRO A 647 16.76 4.21 5.06
C PRO A 647 17.10 2.90 5.76
N SER A 648 16.35 1.85 5.45
CA SER A 648 16.66 0.45 5.76
C SER A 648 16.63 -0.36 4.48
N ARG A 649 17.21 -1.56 4.49
CA ARG A 649 17.24 -2.45 3.32
C ARG A 649 15.98 -3.31 3.19
N GLY A 650 15.09 -3.29 4.17
CA GLY A 650 13.82 -4.03 4.18
C GLY A 650 13.03 -3.95 2.86
N PRO A 651 12.82 -2.75 2.27
CA PRO A 651 12.11 -2.60 1.00
C PRO A 651 12.75 -3.31 -0.21
N TYR A 652 14.04 -3.67 -0.15
CA TYR A 652 14.76 -4.38 -1.23
C TYR A 652 14.78 -5.90 -1.05
N THR A 653 14.12 -6.42 -0.01
CA THR A 653 14.00 -7.85 0.21
C THR A 653 12.81 -8.43 -0.56
N LEU A 654 13.02 -9.54 -1.27
CA LEU A 654 11.95 -10.19 -2.03
C LEU A 654 10.92 -10.81 -1.09
N ARG A 655 9.67 -10.37 -1.24
CA ARG A 655 8.49 -10.93 -0.60
C ARG A 655 7.63 -11.63 -1.67
N LEU A 656 7.03 -12.76 -1.27
CA LEU A 656 6.05 -13.49 -2.09
C LEU A 656 4.83 -12.62 -2.31
#